data_AF-A0A1R3GXD8-F1
#
_entry.id   AF-A0A1R3GXD8-F1
#
_cell.length_a   1.000
_cell.length_b   1.000
_cell.length_c   1.000
_cell.angle_alpha   90.00
_cell.angle_beta   90.00
_cell.angle_gamma   90.00
#
_symmetry.space_group_name_H-M   'P 1'
#
loop_
_entity.id
_entity.type
_entity.pdbx_description
1 polymer ?
#
loop_
_entity_poly.entity_id
_entity_poly.type
_entity_poly.pdbx_seq_one_letter_code
_entity_poly.pdbx_strand_id
1 'polypeptide(L)'
;MGTMNTTNGSVTATVLDSQQMVHNSFTLSQAYLESKEVTETKSLVAELCRQFYPLGWFLGTGGSITIKVHDDSIPRSHQLVVMSPSGAQKERMVAEDIYVLSPDGLILSTPPLKPHPYQPPKCTDCAPLFMKAYEICNVGVVIHSHALEACLVTMINPLSKEFRITHMEMIKGIKGHGYHDELVVPIIENTAMNESSQNLLVKRLFLSSIVVRPMRAYPRTTAILVRNHGVFVWGDSWITAKTQAEYYHYLFDAAIKLHQLGLDWSSPTHGPLRNVNELWGLSGNHSTGEKVGTLGLEYMIEPSQRYLLLTVEGTMTPMSFVTETLYPYAHDNFGKHLAMTYDTEEAKHDIHLLCTQIQEDLEQGVAGAVPVPPHYAGKEPVIASLAANVEAMMKTDRKLICLQQLQYHIWRTGLQSNELVGLVFEDVPEALERWQTSGIKAYIYSSGSRELQQLLLANSNYGDLRKYLCGYFDTTVGNKHVAHSYFEILQTVGVDRPADMLFVTDNFQEAVAARAAVSAAAHFELKSHGIYFAQQMKQISFKHFVLFSIYIYIYIYSTINSNMGSVADYKKAMNLELNVEERNDDEYSEPVSPTGQYFNSSALSICVLGILDSEVPIDDSPTMALLKDVFLPINPRFSSVMVKDENGTKQWKKVEVKLENHVNIPVFPSGLSPESYDKYLSDYLTNIAMEQLPQSRPLWNIHIIKYPTSNAAGTLIFKLHHALGDGYSLMGALLSCLQRAEDPSVPLTFPSLTFAPINPDQKSNSIFRSLQTGLSSAFNTVSDFGWSLLKSSVLEDGRTLIRSGDPGVEFKPIVISTITFSLDHIKQIKTKLGVTINDVITGIIFLGTRIYMQGTSSDKLSNEHSTALVLLNTRIIGGYKSVKEMVKADAESPWGNQFGFLHVSIPELNTNFESCNPLEFVWKAKKLIQRKRNSRAVFLTGQLLEGLRKYRGPEVTAKYIHSTLKNSSMTISNLIGPVERMALADHPVKSLYFMVVGVPQSLTITMVSYMGKLKVAIGTEKDFVDPQKFKSCIDDAFQMMLKAAHEIS
;
A
#
# COMPACT_ATOMS: atom_id res chain seq x y z
N MET A 1 72.83 64.84 -4.29
CA MET A 1 72.61 65.76 -3.14
C MET A 1 71.26 65.36 -2.57
N GLY A 2 71.20 64.56 -1.51
CA GLY A 2 71.32 65.01 -0.11
C GLY A 2 69.97 65.62 0.29
N THR A 3 69.22 65.21 1.31
CA THR A 3 69.51 64.65 2.65
C THR A 3 68.13 64.27 3.25
N MET A 4 67.92 63.06 3.78
CA MET A 4 67.95 62.71 5.22
C MET A 4 67.18 63.61 6.20
N ASN A 5 66.22 63.00 6.91
CA ASN A 5 66.08 62.92 8.38
C ASN A 5 64.92 61.93 8.72
N THR A 6 65.15 60.72 9.24
CA THR A 6 65.29 60.28 10.66
C THR A 6 64.01 60.55 11.49
N THR A 7 63.34 59.62 12.18
CA THR A 7 63.78 58.77 13.33
C THR A 7 62.69 57.77 13.77
N ASN A 8 63.03 56.48 13.98
CA ASN A 8 62.87 55.63 15.21
C ASN A 8 61.81 54.52 15.01
N GLY A 9 62.10 53.21 14.91
CA GLY A 9 62.75 52.29 15.89
C GLY A 9 61.66 51.67 16.78
N SER A 10 61.35 50.36 16.80
CA SER A 10 62.24 49.20 17.04
C SER A 10 61.61 47.82 16.72
N VAL A 11 62.40 46.90 16.12
CA VAL A 11 62.66 45.47 16.52
C VAL A 11 61.49 44.46 16.30
N THR A 12 61.58 43.32 15.56
CA THR A 12 62.63 42.27 15.48
C THR A 12 62.46 41.32 14.25
N ALA A 13 63.58 41.03 13.56
CA ALA A 13 64.07 39.77 12.90
C ALA A 13 63.09 38.76 12.23
N THR A 14 63.01 38.66 10.89
CA THR A 14 63.80 37.85 9.90
C THR A 14 63.73 36.32 10.01
N VAL A 15 63.04 35.67 9.05
CA VAL A 15 63.54 34.54 8.21
C VAL A 15 62.79 34.57 6.86
N LEU A 16 63.50 34.96 5.79
CA LEU A 16 63.11 34.83 4.38
C LEU A 16 64.28 34.10 3.69
N ASP A 17 63.97 33.33 2.66
CA ASP A 17 64.87 32.55 1.79
C ASP A 17 65.40 31.20 2.29
N SER A 18 64.57 30.17 2.13
CA SER A 18 65.01 28.85 1.69
C SER A 18 63.84 27.97 1.18
N GLN A 19 63.09 28.40 0.16
CA GLN A 19 62.18 27.51 -0.61
C GLN A 19 62.12 27.82 -2.11
N GLN A 20 63.21 28.38 -2.67
CA GLN A 20 63.41 28.43 -4.12
C GLN A 20 64.13 27.15 -4.55
N MET A 21 63.45 26.01 -4.53
CA MET A 21 63.70 24.81 -5.36
C MET A 21 62.54 23.83 -5.17
N VAL A 22 62.01 23.30 -6.29
CA VAL A 22 60.92 22.31 -6.41
C VAL A 22 59.49 22.88 -6.49
N HIS A 23 59.19 23.65 -7.54
CA HIS A 23 57.87 23.61 -8.19
C HIS A 23 58.03 23.95 -9.68
N ASN A 24 58.15 22.91 -10.52
CA ASN A 24 57.82 23.04 -11.94
C ASN A 24 56.30 23.23 -12.04
N SER A 25 55.86 24.47 -12.17
CA SER A 25 54.46 24.85 -12.33
C SER A 25 54.02 24.63 -13.79
N PHE A 26 53.17 23.63 -14.01
CA PHE A 26 52.35 23.54 -15.21
C PHE A 26 51.43 24.77 -15.25
N THR A 27 51.57 25.61 -16.27
CA THR A 27 50.66 26.74 -16.50
C THR A 27 49.37 26.19 -17.12
N LEU A 28 48.33 25.95 -16.30
CA LEU A 28 46.98 25.64 -16.79
C LEU A 28 46.50 26.81 -17.66
N SER A 29 46.18 26.57 -18.92
CA SER A 29 45.69 27.62 -19.81
C SER A 29 44.24 27.98 -19.45
N GLN A 30 43.91 29.28 -19.45
CA GLN A 30 42.53 29.76 -19.27
C GLN A 30 41.56 29.08 -20.27
N ALA A 31 42.06 28.76 -21.46
CA ALA A 31 41.33 28.03 -22.50
C ALA A 31 40.86 26.63 -22.06
N TYR A 32 41.61 25.91 -21.21
CA TYR A 32 41.18 24.60 -20.71
C TYR A 32 40.07 24.73 -19.65
N LEU A 33 40.13 25.76 -18.79
CA LEU A 33 39.08 26.04 -17.80
C LEU A 33 37.74 26.38 -18.44
N GLU A 34 37.77 27.06 -19.59
CA GLU A 34 36.60 27.47 -20.37
C GLU A 34 36.23 26.46 -21.48
N SER A 35 36.86 25.29 -21.47
CA SER A 35 36.63 24.25 -22.47
C SER A 35 35.22 23.66 -22.40
N LYS A 36 34.80 23.05 -23.51
CA LYS A 36 33.51 22.37 -23.63
C LYS A 36 33.44 21.17 -22.68
N GLU A 37 34.54 20.44 -22.55
CA GLU A 37 34.71 19.23 -21.73
C GLU A 37 34.45 19.54 -20.24
N VAL A 38 34.97 20.66 -19.73
CA VAL A 38 34.71 21.12 -18.36
C VAL A 38 33.23 21.45 -18.16
N THR A 39 32.61 22.13 -19.12
CA THR A 39 31.21 22.54 -19.07
C THR A 39 30.25 21.35 -19.12
N GLU A 40 30.52 20.36 -19.98
CA GLU A 40 29.76 19.12 -20.05
C GLU A 40 29.92 18.29 -18.77
N THR A 41 31.14 18.22 -18.21
CA THR A 41 31.39 17.52 -16.94
C THR A 41 30.63 18.15 -15.77
N LYS A 42 30.54 19.49 -15.71
CA LYS A 42 29.71 20.20 -14.73
C LYS A 42 28.23 19.82 -14.89
N SER A 43 27.70 19.89 -16.11
CA SER A 43 26.31 19.51 -16.38
C SER A 43 26.02 18.07 -15.97
N LEU A 44 26.94 17.15 -16.25
CA LEU A 44 26.83 15.74 -15.83
C LEU A 44 26.80 15.58 -14.30
N VAL A 45 27.65 16.31 -13.57
CA VAL A 45 27.62 16.30 -12.09
C VAL A 45 26.27 16.79 -11.56
N ALA A 46 25.72 17.87 -12.14
CA ALA A 46 24.39 18.38 -11.75
C ALA A 46 23.28 17.35 -12.04
N GLU A 47 23.35 16.68 -13.19
CA GLU A 47 22.40 15.62 -13.56
C GLU A 47 22.47 14.42 -12.62
N LEU A 48 23.66 13.91 -12.31
CA LEU A 48 23.85 12.78 -11.40
C LEU A 48 23.37 13.11 -9.99
N CYS A 49 23.64 14.32 -9.48
CA CYS A 49 23.09 14.81 -8.21
C CYS A 49 21.55 14.76 -8.19
N ARG A 50 20.91 15.18 -9.30
CA ARG A 50 19.45 15.13 -9.46
C ARG A 50 18.90 13.71 -9.50
N GLN A 51 19.60 12.79 -10.16
CA GLN A 51 19.21 11.37 -10.20
C GLN A 51 19.40 10.66 -8.84
N PHE A 52 20.44 11.02 -8.08
CA PHE A 52 20.73 10.39 -6.79
C PHE A 52 19.86 10.89 -5.63
N TYR A 53 19.27 12.09 -5.75
CA TYR A 53 18.35 12.64 -4.75
C TYR A 53 17.10 11.77 -4.48
N PRO A 54 16.27 11.39 -5.48
CA PRO A 54 15.09 10.56 -5.24
C PRO A 54 15.43 9.14 -4.75
N LEU A 55 16.65 8.66 -5.00
CA LEU A 55 17.15 7.38 -4.48
C LEU A 55 17.53 7.44 -3.00
N GLY A 56 17.55 8.63 -2.39
CA GLY A 56 17.85 8.81 -0.98
C GLY A 56 19.34 9.01 -0.67
N TRP A 57 20.23 8.98 -1.67
CA TRP A 57 21.68 9.01 -1.48
C TRP A 57 22.17 10.42 -1.10
N PHE A 58 21.55 11.45 -1.69
CA PHE A 58 21.95 12.86 -1.64
C PHE A 58 20.85 13.73 -0.98
N LEU A 59 20.14 13.21 0.03
CA LEU A 59 19.03 13.91 0.69
C LEU A 59 19.46 15.15 1.48
N GLY A 60 18.64 16.20 1.42
CA GLY A 60 18.92 17.49 2.05
C GLY A 60 20.13 18.17 1.41
N THR A 61 21.16 18.46 2.21
CA THR A 61 22.46 18.98 1.75
C THR A 61 23.57 17.93 1.82
N GLY A 62 23.23 16.69 2.17
CA GLY A 62 24.15 15.58 2.30
C GLY A 62 24.58 15.01 0.96
N GLY A 63 25.72 14.32 0.95
CA GLY A 63 26.26 13.67 -0.24
C GLY A 63 27.09 14.61 -1.11
N SER A 64 28.03 14.03 -1.83
CA SER A 64 28.84 14.78 -2.79
C SER A 64 29.42 13.86 -3.85
N ILE A 65 29.70 14.43 -5.02
CA ILE A 65 30.34 13.75 -6.14
C ILE A 65 31.49 14.60 -6.66
N THR A 66 32.54 13.93 -7.11
CA THR A 66 33.67 14.53 -7.82
C THR A 66 33.97 13.74 -9.09
N ILE A 67 34.32 14.43 -10.17
CA ILE A 67 34.63 13.83 -11.48
C ILE A 67 35.88 14.52 -12.05
N LYS A 68 36.86 13.73 -12.51
CA LYS A 68 37.94 14.25 -13.37
C LYS A 68 37.39 14.52 -14.76
N VAL A 69 37.66 15.71 -15.28
CA VAL A 69 37.25 16.13 -16.63
C VAL A 69 37.93 15.22 -17.63
N HIS A 70 37.13 14.49 -18.40
CA HIS A 70 37.64 13.54 -19.38
C HIS A 70 38.07 14.29 -20.65
N ASP A 71 39.37 14.40 -20.84
CA ASP A 71 39.99 14.95 -22.05
C ASP A 71 41.13 14.02 -22.46
N ASP A 72 41.01 13.37 -23.63
CA ASP A 72 41.98 12.40 -24.15
C ASP A 72 43.33 13.05 -24.50
N SER A 73 43.34 14.37 -24.73
CA SER A 73 44.57 15.13 -25.00
C SER A 73 45.38 15.41 -23.74
N ILE A 74 44.80 15.20 -22.55
CA ILE A 74 45.42 15.51 -21.27
C ILE A 74 45.54 14.23 -20.42
N PRO A 75 46.75 13.87 -19.96
CA PRO A 75 46.92 12.71 -19.09
C PRO A 75 46.03 12.80 -17.83
N ARG A 76 45.42 11.70 -17.39
CA ARG A 76 44.52 11.65 -16.21
C ARG A 76 45.09 12.27 -14.93
N SER A 77 46.40 12.27 -14.75
CA SER A 77 47.08 12.92 -13.61
C SER A 77 47.05 14.45 -13.66
N HIS A 78 46.82 15.03 -14.84
CA HIS A 78 46.79 16.48 -15.10
C HIS A 78 45.37 17.00 -15.44
N GLN A 79 44.36 16.13 -15.46
CA GLN A 79 42.97 16.51 -15.72
C GLN A 79 42.39 17.32 -14.55
N LEU A 80 41.58 18.33 -14.88
CA LEU A 80 40.86 19.14 -13.91
C LEU A 80 39.84 18.30 -13.14
N VAL A 81 39.48 18.75 -11.94
CA VAL A 81 38.53 18.07 -11.07
C VAL A 81 37.29 18.95 -10.89
N VAL A 82 36.12 18.40 -11.18
CA VAL A 82 34.82 19.06 -11.01
C VAL A 82 34.14 18.49 -9.78
N MET A 83 33.64 19.35 -8.88
CA MET A 83 33.19 18.92 -7.55
C MET A 83 31.91 19.62 -7.10
N SER A 84 30.95 18.84 -6.60
CA SER A 84 29.70 19.39 -6.06
C SER A 84 29.90 20.18 -4.76
N PRO A 85 29.21 21.33 -4.55
CA PRO A 85 29.28 22.11 -3.32
C PRO A 85 28.62 21.40 -2.14
N SER A 86 29.05 21.68 -0.90
CA SER A 86 28.31 21.31 0.32
C SER A 86 27.26 22.37 0.66
N GLY A 87 26.18 21.97 1.34
CA GLY A 87 25.12 22.90 1.75
C GLY A 87 24.11 23.27 0.65
N ALA A 88 24.29 22.79 -0.58
CA ALA A 88 23.37 23.05 -1.70
C ALA A 88 22.29 21.96 -1.83
N GLN A 89 21.11 22.36 -2.31
CA GLN A 89 20.03 21.45 -2.72
C GLN A 89 20.44 20.70 -3.99
N LYS A 90 20.83 19.43 -3.85
CA LYS A 90 21.48 18.64 -4.90
C LYS A 90 20.58 18.41 -6.12
N GLU A 91 19.27 18.32 -5.91
CA GLU A 91 18.25 18.12 -6.93
C GLU A 91 17.98 19.36 -7.80
N ARG A 92 18.38 20.54 -7.33
CA ARG A 92 18.19 21.83 -8.02
C ARG A 92 19.49 22.42 -8.54
N MET A 93 20.61 21.71 -8.40
CA MET A 93 21.90 22.16 -8.91
C MET A 93 21.89 22.31 -10.44
N VAL A 94 22.60 23.34 -10.89
CA VAL A 94 22.94 23.58 -12.30
C VAL A 94 24.47 23.60 -12.48
N ALA A 95 24.96 23.66 -13.71
CA ALA A 95 26.39 23.60 -14.01
C ALA A 95 27.19 24.72 -13.33
N GLU A 96 26.59 25.90 -13.20
CA GLU A 96 27.16 27.10 -12.59
C GLU A 96 27.37 26.94 -11.07
N ASP A 97 26.66 25.99 -10.44
CA ASP A 97 26.74 25.73 -9.00
C ASP A 97 27.96 24.88 -8.60
N ILE A 98 28.84 24.55 -9.54
CA ILE A 98 29.86 23.50 -9.37
C ILE A 98 31.27 24.07 -9.35
N TYR A 99 32.09 23.56 -8.43
CA TYR A 99 33.50 23.95 -8.28
C TYR A 99 34.38 23.29 -9.35
N VAL A 100 35.41 24.01 -9.80
CA VAL A 100 36.52 23.45 -10.59
C VAL A 100 37.81 23.58 -9.79
N LEU A 101 38.53 22.48 -9.66
CA LEU A 101 39.77 22.36 -8.93
C LEU A 101 40.90 21.91 -9.87
N SER A 102 42.13 22.27 -9.53
CA SER A 102 43.33 21.74 -10.15
C SER A 102 43.53 20.26 -9.78
N PRO A 103 44.40 19.52 -10.51
CA PRO A 103 44.69 18.12 -10.20
C PRO A 103 45.24 17.89 -8.78
N ASP A 104 45.84 18.92 -8.19
CA ASP A 104 46.37 19.00 -6.83
C ASP A 104 45.36 19.51 -5.79
N GLY A 105 44.15 19.89 -6.23
CA GLY A 105 43.02 20.23 -5.36
C GLY A 105 42.90 21.70 -4.97
N LEU A 106 43.60 22.61 -5.66
CA LEU A 106 43.42 24.05 -5.51
C LEU A 106 42.16 24.48 -6.26
N ILE A 107 41.33 25.33 -5.66
CA ILE A 107 40.11 25.83 -6.31
C ILE A 107 40.50 26.83 -7.40
N LEU A 108 40.11 26.55 -8.64
CA LEU A 108 40.34 27.40 -9.81
C LEU A 108 39.10 28.21 -10.20
N SER A 109 37.90 27.66 -9.96
CA SER A 109 36.61 28.32 -10.22
C SER A 109 35.65 28.05 -9.07
N THR A 110 35.03 29.10 -8.56
CA THR A 110 33.99 29.06 -7.52
C THR A 110 32.61 29.37 -8.12
N PRO A 111 31.52 28.74 -7.62
CA PRO A 111 30.17 29.11 -8.02
C PRO A 111 29.81 30.57 -7.66
N PRO A 112 28.95 31.25 -8.43
CA PRO A 112 28.55 32.62 -8.15
C PRO A 112 27.69 32.72 -6.88
N LEU A 113 27.81 33.83 -6.16
CA LEU A 113 26.97 34.14 -4.99
C LEU A 113 25.53 34.39 -5.44
N LYS A 114 24.60 33.55 -4.97
CA LYS A 114 23.16 33.74 -5.17
C LYS A 114 22.59 34.66 -4.07
N PRO A 115 21.57 35.49 -4.36
CA PRO A 115 20.95 36.36 -3.37
C PRO A 115 20.22 35.56 -2.27
N HIS A 116 19.86 36.20 -1.16
CA HIS A 116 19.06 35.56 -0.10
C HIS A 116 17.83 34.83 -0.67
N PRO A 117 17.53 33.58 -0.24
CA PRO A 117 17.96 32.89 0.99
C PRO A 117 19.17 31.96 0.85
N TYR A 118 19.89 31.96 -0.28
CA TYR A 118 20.99 31.02 -0.52
C TYR A 118 22.22 31.36 0.34
N GLN A 119 22.76 30.38 1.06
CA GLN A 119 24.05 30.53 1.75
C GLN A 119 25.21 30.53 0.75
N PRO A 120 26.35 31.19 1.06
CA PRO A 120 27.53 31.12 0.22
C PRO A 120 27.93 29.67 -0.04
N PRO A 121 28.13 29.26 -1.30
CA PRO A 121 28.48 27.89 -1.63
C PRO A 121 29.81 27.56 -0.95
N LYS A 122 29.88 26.46 -0.20
CA LYS A 122 31.12 25.97 0.42
C LYS A 122 31.61 24.74 -0.33
N CYS A 123 32.91 24.67 -0.65
CA CYS A 123 33.49 23.43 -1.18
C CYS A 123 33.32 22.30 -0.14
N THR A 124 33.04 21.07 -0.59
CA THR A 124 32.68 19.97 0.32
C THR A 124 33.80 19.66 1.32
N ASP A 125 33.42 19.43 2.58
CA ASP A 125 34.36 19.02 3.63
C ASP A 125 34.98 17.64 3.32
N CYS A 126 34.40 16.88 2.38
CA CYS A 126 34.95 15.63 1.84
C CYS A 126 36.05 15.84 0.78
N ALA A 127 36.34 17.06 0.33
CA ALA A 127 37.28 17.32 -0.76
C ALA A 127 38.69 16.71 -0.52
N PRO A 128 39.30 16.80 0.68
CA PRO A 128 40.59 16.16 0.94
C PRO A 128 40.57 14.64 0.74
N LEU A 129 39.44 13.99 1.03
CA LEU A 129 39.26 12.55 0.88
C LEU A 129 39.16 12.14 -0.58
N PHE A 130 38.40 12.90 -1.36
CA PHE A 130 38.28 12.75 -2.80
C PHE A 130 39.63 12.88 -3.51
N MET A 131 40.42 13.91 -3.18
CA MET A 131 41.74 14.09 -3.77
C MET A 131 42.69 12.92 -3.45
N LYS A 132 42.58 12.34 -2.25
CA LYS A 132 43.38 11.17 -1.88
C LYS A 132 42.97 9.90 -2.64
N ALA A 133 41.68 9.69 -2.88
CA ALA A 133 41.21 8.59 -3.72
C ALA A 133 41.79 8.69 -5.15
N TYR A 134 41.87 9.91 -5.72
CA TYR A 134 42.49 10.13 -7.02
C TYR A 134 43.99 9.81 -7.04
N GLU A 135 44.72 10.21 -6.01
CA GLU A 135 46.16 9.97 -5.87
C GLU A 135 46.50 8.47 -5.76
N ILE A 136 45.70 7.71 -5.01
CA ILE A 136 46.03 6.32 -4.65
C ILE A 136 45.43 5.31 -5.62
N CYS A 137 44.17 5.49 -6.01
CA CYS A 137 43.44 4.51 -6.80
C CYS A 137 43.50 4.82 -8.32
N ASN A 138 44.04 5.99 -8.70
CA ASN A 138 44.04 6.48 -10.09
C ASN A 138 42.65 6.45 -10.77
N VAL A 139 41.63 6.81 -10.01
CA VAL A 139 40.21 6.76 -10.41
C VAL A 139 39.77 8.02 -11.16
N GLY A 140 38.63 7.96 -11.83
CA GLY A 140 38.01 9.11 -12.52
C GLY A 140 36.89 9.77 -11.71
N VAL A 141 36.17 9.01 -10.90
CA VAL A 141 34.99 9.48 -10.17
C VAL A 141 34.95 8.94 -8.74
N VAL A 142 34.49 9.77 -7.80
CA VAL A 142 34.19 9.36 -6.43
C VAL A 142 32.82 9.90 -6.03
N ILE A 143 31.97 9.02 -5.49
CA ILE A 143 30.63 9.31 -5.00
C ILE A 143 30.62 9.10 -3.49
N HIS A 144 30.15 10.09 -2.75
CA HIS A 144 29.84 9.98 -1.33
C HIS A 144 28.34 9.99 -1.12
N SER A 145 27.80 8.85 -0.71
CA SER A 145 26.37 8.66 -0.44
C SER A 145 26.11 8.60 1.06
N HIS A 146 25.04 9.25 1.51
CA HIS A 146 24.53 9.18 2.88
C HIS A 146 23.28 8.32 2.98
N ALA A 147 23.11 7.37 2.05
CA ALA A 147 21.93 6.51 2.05
C ALA A 147 21.79 5.76 3.38
N LEU A 148 20.54 5.56 3.81
CA LEU A 148 20.22 5.04 5.12
C LEU A 148 20.76 3.61 5.30
N GLU A 149 20.71 2.78 4.27
CA GLU A 149 21.22 1.40 4.28
C GLU A 149 22.75 1.35 4.50
N ALA A 150 23.51 2.25 3.91
CA ALA A 150 24.96 2.34 4.14
C ALA A 150 25.26 2.77 5.59
N CYS A 151 24.41 3.59 6.19
CA CYS A 151 24.51 3.94 7.60
C CYS A 151 24.15 2.74 8.51
N LEU A 152 22.98 2.15 8.32
CA LEU A 152 22.43 1.08 9.16
C LEU A 152 23.29 -0.19 9.13
N VAL A 153 23.84 -0.57 7.98
CA VAL A 153 24.65 -1.80 7.87
C VAL A 153 25.90 -1.75 8.75
N THR A 154 26.46 -0.55 8.96
CA THR A 154 27.58 -0.35 9.90
C THR A 154 27.17 -0.42 11.37
N MET A 155 25.89 -0.28 11.66
CA MET A 155 25.36 -0.29 13.04
C MET A 155 24.95 -1.68 13.50
N ILE A 156 24.72 -2.62 12.59
CA ILE A 156 24.30 -3.99 12.92
C ILE A 156 25.30 -4.66 13.86
N ASN A 157 26.60 -4.48 13.59
CA ASN A 157 27.67 -4.88 14.51
C ASN A 157 28.59 -3.67 14.78
N PRO A 158 28.38 -2.94 15.89
CA PRO A 158 29.17 -1.76 16.24
C PRO A 158 30.67 -2.02 16.42
N LEU A 159 31.06 -3.27 16.71
CA LEU A 159 32.45 -3.67 16.90
C LEU A 159 33.12 -4.12 15.60
N SER A 160 32.35 -4.39 14.55
CA SER A 160 32.91 -4.85 13.28
C SER A 160 33.65 -3.72 12.57
N LYS A 161 34.86 -4.02 12.10
CA LYS A 161 35.66 -3.12 11.26
C LYS A 161 35.42 -3.34 9.77
N GLU A 162 34.60 -4.33 9.41
CA GLU A 162 34.35 -4.76 8.05
C GLU A 162 32.89 -5.17 7.88
N PHE A 163 32.34 -4.88 6.72
CA PHE A 163 31.11 -5.48 6.22
C PHE A 163 31.46 -6.63 5.28
N ARG A 164 30.79 -7.77 5.46
CA ARG A 164 31.05 -9.02 4.71
C ARG A 164 29.73 -9.56 4.18
N ILE A 165 29.68 -9.97 2.92
CA ILE A 165 28.52 -10.62 2.28
C ILE A 165 29.00 -11.57 1.18
N THR A 166 28.31 -12.69 0.98
CA THR A 166 28.66 -13.69 -0.04
C THR A 166 27.41 -14.29 -0.70
N HIS A 167 27.57 -15.04 -1.79
CA HIS A 167 26.49 -15.83 -2.42
C HIS A 167 25.25 -15.00 -2.79
N MET A 168 25.49 -13.78 -3.28
CA MET A 168 24.47 -12.85 -3.80
C MET A 168 24.81 -12.51 -5.24
N GLU A 169 23.85 -12.63 -6.16
CA GLU A 169 24.06 -12.42 -7.61
C GLU A 169 24.68 -11.05 -7.93
N MET A 170 24.29 -10.02 -7.17
CA MET A 170 24.75 -8.64 -7.35
C MET A 170 26.24 -8.43 -6.99
N ILE A 171 26.89 -9.37 -6.29
CA ILE A 171 28.34 -9.32 -6.02
C ILE A 171 29.15 -9.37 -7.33
N LYS A 172 28.67 -10.08 -8.35
CA LYS A 172 29.32 -10.17 -9.68
C LYS A 172 29.48 -8.81 -10.35
N GLY A 173 28.66 -7.84 -9.98
CA GLY A 173 28.72 -6.47 -10.46
C GLY A 173 29.89 -5.66 -9.87
N ILE A 174 30.45 -6.12 -8.75
CA ILE A 174 31.61 -5.48 -8.12
C ILE A 174 32.88 -5.96 -8.81
N LYS A 175 33.69 -5.00 -9.27
CA LYS A 175 34.95 -5.27 -9.98
C LYS A 175 35.78 -6.34 -9.26
N GLY A 176 36.06 -7.43 -9.97
CA GLY A 176 36.90 -8.51 -9.49
C GLY A 176 36.24 -9.48 -8.52
N HIS A 177 34.91 -9.64 -8.52
CA HIS A 177 34.21 -10.68 -7.73
C HIS A 177 33.28 -11.56 -8.59
N GLY A 178 33.17 -12.84 -8.23
CA GLY A 178 32.19 -13.79 -8.74
C GLY A 178 31.05 -14.07 -7.74
N TYR A 179 30.08 -14.91 -8.13
CA TYR A 179 28.92 -15.23 -7.29
C TYR A 179 29.30 -15.88 -5.94
N HIS A 180 30.27 -16.80 -5.95
CA HIS A 180 30.74 -17.52 -4.76
C HIS A 180 31.78 -16.74 -3.95
N ASP A 181 32.23 -15.57 -4.42
CA ASP A 181 33.22 -14.78 -3.70
C ASP A 181 32.59 -14.10 -2.49
N GLU A 182 33.40 -13.84 -1.46
CA GLU A 182 33.05 -12.98 -0.34
C GLU A 182 33.46 -11.54 -0.67
N LEU A 183 32.49 -10.62 -0.62
CA LEU A 183 32.75 -9.19 -0.69
C LEU A 183 33.04 -8.65 0.70
N VAL A 184 34.20 -8.02 0.87
CA VAL A 184 34.62 -7.37 2.12
C VAL A 184 34.76 -5.86 1.90
N VAL A 185 34.03 -5.06 2.67
CA VAL A 185 34.06 -3.59 2.63
C VAL A 185 34.52 -3.05 3.99
N PRO A 186 35.62 -2.30 4.09
CA PRO A 186 36.08 -1.77 5.37
C PRO A 186 35.13 -0.70 5.91
N ILE A 187 34.99 -0.66 7.25
CA ILE A 187 34.24 0.32 8.01
C ILE A 187 35.23 1.19 8.80
N ILE A 188 35.19 2.50 8.58
CA ILE A 188 35.97 3.49 9.34
C ILE A 188 35.07 4.25 10.32
N GLU A 189 35.62 4.67 11.45
CA GLU A 189 34.87 5.42 12.46
C GLU A 189 34.67 6.89 12.06
N ASN A 190 33.45 7.40 12.28
CA ASN A 190 33.14 8.81 12.10
C ASN A 190 33.68 9.63 13.27
N THR A 191 34.95 10.02 13.19
CA THR A 191 35.60 10.82 14.24
C THR A 191 35.40 12.31 13.96
N ALA A 192 34.71 13.02 14.86
CA ALA A 192 34.60 14.47 14.80
C ALA A 192 36.01 15.08 14.96
N MET A 193 36.44 15.91 14.00
CA MET A 193 37.67 16.69 14.16
C MET A 193 37.36 17.86 15.11
N ASN A 194 37.85 17.77 16.35
CA ASN A 194 37.75 18.88 17.30
C ASN A 194 38.55 20.08 16.77
N GLU A 195 38.03 21.30 16.98
CA GLU A 195 38.61 22.58 16.54
C GLU A 195 40.04 22.85 17.03
N SER A 196 40.54 22.09 18.02
CA SER A 196 41.92 22.14 18.50
C SER A 196 42.96 21.51 17.56
N SER A 197 42.54 20.96 16.41
CA SER A 197 43.43 20.36 15.39
C SER A 197 43.63 21.26 14.17
N GLN A 198 43.91 22.56 14.36
CA GLN A 198 44.16 23.52 13.28
C GLN A 198 45.49 23.30 12.53
N ASN A 199 46.26 22.26 12.86
CA ASN A 199 47.49 21.97 12.15
C ASN A 199 47.19 21.20 10.86
N LEU A 200 47.36 21.86 9.70
CA LEU A 200 47.13 21.31 8.36
C LEU A 200 47.87 19.97 8.14
N LEU A 201 49.07 19.83 8.73
CA LEU A 201 49.87 18.60 8.72
C LEU A 201 49.22 17.45 9.48
N VAL A 202 48.64 17.71 10.65
CA VAL A 202 47.93 16.69 11.45
C VAL A 202 46.66 16.25 10.74
N LYS A 203 45.92 17.18 10.13
CA LYS A 203 44.75 16.87 9.30
C LYS A 203 45.12 15.98 8.10
N ARG A 204 46.24 16.27 7.43
CA ARG A 204 46.76 15.48 6.29
C ARG A 204 47.24 14.08 6.71
N LEU A 205 47.94 13.98 7.86
CA LEU A 205 48.41 12.70 8.42
C LEU A 205 47.26 11.83 8.94
N PHE A 206 46.29 12.43 9.63
CA PHE A 206 45.10 11.77 10.18
C PHE A 206 44.22 11.18 9.07
N LEU A 207 43.91 11.98 8.03
CA LEU A 207 43.22 11.52 6.82
C LEU A 207 44.02 10.46 6.06
N SER A 208 45.36 10.55 6.03
CA SER A 208 46.19 9.51 5.40
C SER A 208 46.10 8.18 6.17
N SER A 209 46.07 8.21 7.51
CA SER A 209 46.13 6.98 8.31
C SER A 209 44.83 6.18 8.33
N ILE A 210 43.67 6.85 8.24
CA ILE A 210 42.34 6.24 8.38
C ILE A 210 41.78 5.75 7.04
N VAL A 211 42.14 6.39 5.92
CA VAL A 211 41.57 6.07 4.60
C VAL A 211 42.56 5.32 3.73
N VAL A 212 43.84 5.73 3.71
CA VAL A 212 44.85 5.13 2.84
C VAL A 212 45.18 3.70 3.27
N ARG A 213 45.14 3.43 4.59
CA ARG A 213 45.37 2.07 5.10
C ARG A 213 44.27 1.09 4.65
N PRO A 214 42.97 1.36 4.83
CA PRO A 214 41.92 0.53 4.23
C PRO A 214 42.01 0.42 2.71
N MET A 215 42.23 1.52 1.98
CA MET A 215 42.34 1.46 0.51
C MET A 215 43.46 0.53 0.03
N ARG A 216 44.60 0.48 0.74
CA ARG A 216 45.71 -0.44 0.43
C ARG A 216 45.47 -1.86 0.93
N ALA A 217 44.78 -2.02 2.05
CA ALA A 217 44.52 -3.33 2.67
C ALA A 217 43.40 -4.11 1.96
N TYR A 218 42.45 -3.43 1.30
CA TYR A 218 41.31 -4.03 0.61
C TYR A 218 41.30 -3.69 -0.90
N PRO A 219 42.28 -4.17 -1.70
CA PRO A 219 42.38 -3.80 -3.11
C PRO A 219 41.25 -4.36 -3.99
N ARG A 220 40.50 -5.37 -3.50
CA ARG A 220 39.37 -5.96 -4.23
C ARG A 220 38.09 -5.14 -4.14
N THR A 221 37.95 -4.20 -3.20
CA THR A 221 36.74 -3.39 -3.05
C THR A 221 36.96 -1.98 -3.58
N THR A 222 35.90 -1.37 -4.13
CA THR A 222 35.89 0.02 -4.57
C THR A 222 35.03 0.91 -3.68
N ALA A 223 34.82 0.49 -2.43
CA ALA A 223 34.03 1.23 -1.45
C ALA A 223 34.63 1.22 -0.04
N ILE A 224 34.33 2.26 0.73
CA ILE A 224 34.61 2.37 2.17
C ILE A 224 33.36 2.88 2.88
N LEU A 225 32.93 2.17 3.91
CA LEU A 225 31.84 2.59 4.78
C LEU A 225 32.37 3.48 5.90
N VAL A 226 31.62 4.54 6.23
CA VAL A 226 31.88 5.41 7.37
C VAL A 226 30.74 5.21 8.36
N ARG A 227 31.08 4.75 9.58
CA ARG A 227 30.10 4.38 10.60
C ARG A 227 29.15 5.53 10.89
N ASN A 228 27.85 5.25 10.91
CA ASN A 228 26.79 6.23 11.16
C ASN A 228 26.76 7.43 10.19
N HIS A 229 27.40 7.34 9.01
CA HIS A 229 27.53 8.48 8.10
C HIS A 229 27.14 8.12 6.68
N GLY A 230 27.73 7.07 6.10
CA GLY A 230 27.48 6.71 4.70
C GLY A 230 28.61 5.90 4.07
N VAL A 231 28.73 5.98 2.74
CA VAL A 231 29.73 5.23 1.97
C VAL A 231 30.44 6.13 0.96
N PHE A 232 31.72 5.86 0.72
CA PHE A 232 32.49 6.38 -0.41
C PHE A 232 32.67 5.27 -1.43
N VAL A 233 32.31 5.51 -2.69
CA VAL A 233 32.44 4.57 -3.80
C VAL A 233 33.20 5.23 -4.94
N TRP A 234 34.13 4.54 -5.58
CA TRP A 234 34.93 5.08 -6.69
C TRP A 234 34.93 4.20 -7.94
N GLY A 235 35.23 4.80 -9.08
CA GLY A 235 35.31 4.12 -10.37
C GLY A 235 36.17 4.88 -11.40
N ASP A 236 36.54 4.19 -12.47
CA ASP A 236 37.36 4.72 -13.55
C ASP A 236 36.62 5.77 -14.40
N SER A 237 35.30 5.64 -14.48
CA SER A 237 34.37 6.57 -15.14
C SER A 237 33.10 6.76 -14.30
N TRP A 238 32.29 7.77 -14.63
CA TRP A 238 31.02 8.02 -13.94
C TRP A 238 30.06 6.82 -14.05
N ILE A 239 30.07 6.12 -15.20
CA ILE A 239 29.27 4.91 -15.44
C ILE A 239 29.67 3.84 -14.43
N THR A 240 30.96 3.51 -14.38
CA THR A 240 31.46 2.46 -13.47
C THR A 240 31.25 2.82 -12.00
N ALA A 241 31.47 4.08 -11.61
CA ALA A 241 31.26 4.52 -10.23
C ALA A 241 29.78 4.46 -9.82
N LYS A 242 28.87 4.91 -10.71
CA LYS A 242 27.42 4.81 -10.48
C LYS A 242 26.97 3.35 -10.37
N THR A 243 27.38 2.51 -11.32
CA THR A 243 27.03 1.09 -11.34
C THR A 243 27.53 0.37 -10.08
N GLN A 244 28.78 0.62 -9.67
CA GLN A 244 29.34 0.10 -8.42
C GLN A 244 28.52 0.57 -7.20
N ALA A 245 28.17 1.86 -7.14
CA ALA A 245 27.35 2.39 -6.05
C ALA A 245 25.99 1.69 -5.96
N GLU A 246 25.31 1.46 -7.09
CA GLU A 246 24.04 0.73 -7.13
C GLU A 246 24.17 -0.70 -6.58
N TYR A 247 25.24 -1.42 -6.96
CA TYR A 247 25.52 -2.75 -6.41
C TYR A 247 25.81 -2.72 -4.91
N TYR A 248 26.63 -1.80 -4.42
CA TYR A 248 26.91 -1.68 -2.97
C TYR A 248 25.64 -1.36 -2.18
N HIS A 249 24.84 -0.38 -2.63
CA HIS A 249 23.60 -0.01 -1.97
C HIS A 249 22.60 -1.18 -1.95
N TYR A 250 22.47 -1.94 -3.04
CA TYR A 250 21.68 -3.17 -3.06
C TYR A 250 22.18 -4.20 -2.04
N LEU A 251 23.49 -4.44 -1.97
CA LEU A 251 24.08 -5.45 -1.08
C LEU A 251 23.96 -5.06 0.40
N PHE A 252 24.07 -3.77 0.74
CA PHE A 252 23.82 -3.29 2.10
C PHE A 252 22.36 -3.46 2.51
N ASP A 253 21.42 -3.10 1.63
CA ASP A 253 19.98 -3.30 1.87
C ASP A 253 19.62 -4.79 1.98
N ALA A 254 20.20 -5.64 1.14
CA ALA A 254 20.03 -7.09 1.20
C ALA A 254 20.54 -7.66 2.54
N ALA A 255 21.73 -7.25 3.00
CA ALA A 255 22.25 -7.67 4.30
C ALA A 255 21.35 -7.24 5.46
N ILE A 256 20.83 -6.01 5.44
CA ILE A 256 19.89 -5.51 6.45
C ILE A 256 18.60 -6.35 6.44
N LYS A 257 18.05 -6.66 5.26
CA LYS A 257 16.84 -7.49 5.13
C LYS A 257 17.08 -8.93 5.60
N LEU A 258 18.21 -9.53 5.24
CA LEU A 258 18.60 -10.86 5.72
C LEU A 258 18.73 -10.85 7.25
N HIS A 259 19.42 -9.86 7.82
CA HIS A 259 19.50 -9.70 9.28
C HIS A 259 18.12 -9.59 9.94
N GLN A 260 17.21 -8.78 9.37
CA GLN A 260 15.84 -8.60 9.87
C GLN A 260 15.00 -9.87 9.80
N LEU A 261 15.30 -10.76 8.85
CA LEU A 261 14.68 -12.07 8.71
C LEU A 261 15.34 -13.13 9.60
N GLY A 262 16.33 -12.75 10.41
CA GLY A 262 17.07 -13.66 11.27
C GLY A 262 18.10 -14.50 10.53
N LEU A 263 18.49 -14.10 9.32
CA LEU A 263 19.42 -14.80 8.44
C LEU A 263 20.81 -14.13 8.42
N ASP A 264 21.86 -14.94 8.38
CA ASP A 264 23.25 -14.52 8.32
C ASP A 264 23.68 -14.30 6.88
N TRP A 265 23.76 -13.03 6.47
CA TRP A 265 24.17 -12.62 5.12
C TRP A 265 25.66 -12.90 4.83
N SER A 266 26.45 -13.20 5.85
CA SER A 266 27.86 -13.58 5.69
C SER A 266 28.05 -15.08 5.43
N SER A 267 26.97 -15.88 5.50
CA SER A 267 27.00 -17.33 5.25
C SER A 267 26.56 -17.68 3.83
N PRO A 268 27.20 -18.65 3.15
CA PRO A 268 26.76 -19.17 1.85
C PRO A 268 25.33 -19.70 1.80
N THR A 269 24.85 -20.25 2.92
CA THR A 269 23.49 -20.78 3.02
C THR A 269 22.46 -19.71 3.38
N HIS A 270 22.91 -18.49 3.70
CA HIS A 270 22.10 -17.44 4.33
C HIS A 270 21.26 -17.98 5.49
N GLY A 271 21.81 -18.95 6.24
CA GLY A 271 21.13 -19.65 7.33
C GLY A 271 20.93 -18.76 8.57
N PRO A 272 20.29 -19.26 9.64
CA PRO A 272 19.96 -18.43 10.80
C PRO A 272 21.17 -17.77 11.46
N LEU A 273 21.01 -16.55 11.98
CA LEU A 273 22.03 -15.85 12.76
C LEU A 273 22.41 -16.67 14.00
N ARG A 274 23.69 -17.02 14.13
CA ARG A 274 24.23 -17.64 15.34
C ARG A 274 24.26 -16.60 16.47
N ASN A 275 23.76 -16.96 17.65
CA ASN A 275 23.59 -16.06 18.80
C ASN A 275 24.79 -15.13 19.06
N VAL A 276 24.55 -13.81 19.06
CA VAL A 276 25.54 -12.74 19.26
C VAL A 276 25.94 -12.55 20.75
N ASN A 277 25.92 -13.62 21.55
CA ASN A 277 26.28 -13.55 22.98
C ASN A 277 27.78 -13.71 23.26
N GLU A 278 28.62 -14.00 22.26
CA GLU A 278 30.05 -14.23 22.47
C GLU A 278 30.95 -12.99 22.25
N LEU A 279 30.42 -11.83 21.84
CA LEU A 279 31.28 -10.68 21.45
C LEU A 279 31.41 -9.53 22.46
N TRP A 280 30.80 -9.61 23.66
CA TRP A 280 30.95 -8.59 24.71
C TRP A 280 31.61 -9.18 25.95
N GLY A 281 32.93 -9.34 25.89
CA GLY A 281 33.75 -9.66 27.04
C GLY A 281 33.84 -8.48 28.02
N LEU A 282 33.15 -8.58 29.15
CA LEU A 282 33.57 -7.97 30.41
C LEU A 282 33.40 -8.99 31.54
N SER A 283 34.54 -9.49 32.00
CA SER A 283 34.73 -10.27 33.22
C SER A 283 34.50 -9.39 34.45
N GLY A 284 33.78 -9.91 35.45
CA GLY A 284 33.60 -9.29 36.75
C GLY A 284 32.67 -10.11 37.65
N ASN A 285 33.27 -11.00 38.44
CA ASN A 285 32.65 -11.93 39.39
C ASN A 285 31.50 -11.35 40.24
N HIS A 286 30.37 -12.04 40.30
CA HIS A 286 29.77 -12.47 41.58
C HIS A 286 28.86 -13.69 41.35
N SER A 287 29.14 -14.74 42.11
CA SER A 287 28.46 -16.02 42.17
C SER A 287 27.17 -15.95 42.99
N THR A 288 26.05 -16.39 42.42
CA THR A 288 25.07 -17.32 43.03
C THR A 288 24.13 -17.81 41.95
N GLY A 289 23.99 -19.13 41.84
CA GLY A 289 23.55 -19.80 40.63
C GLY A 289 22.05 -19.84 40.38
N GLU A 290 21.73 -19.96 39.09
CA GLU A 290 20.65 -20.79 38.56
C GLU A 290 21.02 -21.16 37.12
N LYS A 291 20.83 -22.43 36.76
CA LYS A 291 21.14 -22.99 35.44
C LYS A 291 20.22 -22.36 34.39
N VAL A 292 20.74 -21.48 33.54
CA VAL A 292 20.04 -21.05 32.32
C VAL A 292 20.37 -22.03 31.21
N GLY A 293 19.44 -22.96 30.99
CA GLY A 293 19.41 -23.84 29.84
C GLY A 293 18.97 -23.11 28.58
N THR A 294 19.48 -23.62 27.47
CA THR A 294 19.17 -23.36 26.06
C THR A 294 17.67 -23.11 25.81
N LEU A 295 17.27 -21.89 25.46
CA LEU A 295 15.92 -21.59 24.96
C LEU A 295 15.90 -21.69 23.43
N GLY A 296 15.68 -22.91 22.94
CA GLY A 296 15.31 -23.21 21.56
C GLY A 296 13.79 -23.37 21.43
N LEU A 297 13.22 -22.84 20.34
CA LEU A 297 12.00 -23.30 19.65
C LEU A 297 10.81 -23.91 20.44
N GLU A 298 10.46 -23.42 21.62
CA GLU A 298 9.49 -24.10 22.50
C GLU A 298 8.02 -23.63 22.45
N TYR A 299 7.57 -22.92 21.41
CA TYR A 299 6.14 -22.52 21.34
C TYR A 299 5.55 -22.65 19.93
N MET A 300 4.95 -23.81 19.62
CA MET A 300 3.89 -23.94 18.61
C MET A 300 2.89 -25.10 18.80
N ILE A 301 2.88 -25.85 19.91
CA ILE A 301 1.84 -26.88 20.17
C ILE A 301 1.36 -26.73 21.62
N GLU A 302 0.08 -26.47 21.82
CA GLU A 302 -0.50 -26.41 23.17
C GLU A 302 -0.53 -27.82 23.82
N PRO A 303 -0.41 -27.93 25.15
CA PRO A 303 -0.41 -29.22 25.87
C PRO A 303 -1.70 -30.06 25.76
N SER A 304 -2.71 -29.59 25.02
CA SER A 304 -4.06 -30.17 24.95
C SER A 304 -4.30 -31.06 23.71
N GLN A 305 -3.50 -30.95 22.65
CA GLN A 305 -3.72 -31.68 21.40
C GLN A 305 -3.15 -33.10 21.47
N ARG A 306 -4.00 -34.10 21.22
CA ARG A 306 -3.63 -35.54 21.30
C ARG A 306 -3.55 -36.21 19.93
N TYR A 307 -4.18 -35.62 18.90
CA TYR A 307 -4.29 -36.20 17.56
C TYR A 307 -3.91 -35.17 16.49
N LEU A 308 -3.28 -35.64 15.41
CA LEU A 308 -2.88 -34.83 14.27
C LEU A 308 -3.35 -35.49 12.97
N LEU A 309 -3.96 -34.72 12.07
CA LEU A 309 -4.36 -35.15 10.73
C LEU A 309 -3.59 -34.31 9.70
N LEU A 310 -2.76 -34.95 8.90
CA LEU A 310 -1.85 -34.32 7.94
C LEU A 310 -2.28 -34.62 6.51
N THR A 311 -2.02 -33.69 5.60
CA THR A 311 -2.04 -33.96 4.16
C THR A 311 -0.64 -34.37 3.67
N VAL A 312 -0.55 -35.08 2.54
CA VAL A 312 0.75 -35.47 1.96
C VAL A 312 1.30 -34.35 1.09
N GLU A 313 0.56 -33.96 0.06
CA GLU A 313 0.95 -32.92 -0.89
C GLU A 313 0.94 -31.55 -0.21
N GLY A 314 1.99 -30.75 -0.43
CA GLY A 314 2.13 -29.40 0.10
C GLY A 314 2.44 -29.30 1.60
N THR A 315 2.20 -30.35 2.38
CA THR A 315 2.48 -30.40 3.83
C THR A 315 3.67 -31.29 4.17
N MET A 316 3.77 -32.50 3.60
CA MET A 316 4.91 -33.41 3.84
C MET A 316 5.82 -33.52 2.62
N THR A 317 5.22 -33.47 1.43
CA THR A 317 5.88 -33.63 0.15
C THR A 317 5.71 -32.36 -0.68
N PRO A 318 6.78 -31.81 -1.29
CA PRO A 318 6.67 -30.63 -2.14
C PRO A 318 5.68 -30.84 -3.28
N MET A 319 4.83 -29.84 -3.57
CA MET A 319 3.92 -29.92 -4.72
C MET A 319 4.68 -30.10 -6.04
N SER A 320 5.89 -29.53 -6.14
CA SER A 320 6.78 -29.72 -7.29
C SER A 320 7.15 -31.18 -7.52
N PHE A 321 7.25 -32.03 -6.49
CA PHE A 321 7.52 -33.45 -6.67
C PHE A 321 6.38 -34.18 -7.39
N VAL A 322 5.13 -33.81 -7.10
CA VAL A 322 3.97 -34.37 -7.79
C VAL A 322 3.96 -33.94 -9.26
N THR A 323 4.14 -32.64 -9.50
CA THR A 323 4.02 -32.07 -10.85
C THR A 323 5.23 -32.31 -11.75
N GLU A 324 6.44 -32.32 -11.19
CA GLU A 324 7.70 -32.38 -11.94
C GLU A 324 8.38 -33.77 -11.87
N THR A 325 7.91 -34.67 -11.01
CA THR A 325 8.48 -36.03 -10.91
C THR A 325 7.44 -37.11 -11.11
N LEU A 326 6.35 -37.12 -10.33
CA LEU A 326 5.35 -38.19 -10.43
C LEU A 326 4.62 -38.17 -11.78
N TYR A 327 4.07 -37.03 -12.21
CA TYR A 327 3.39 -36.97 -13.52
C TYR A 327 4.31 -37.28 -14.70
N PRO A 328 5.53 -36.71 -14.81
CA PRO A 328 6.47 -37.08 -15.87
C PRO A 328 6.88 -38.56 -15.82
N TYR A 329 7.11 -39.13 -14.63
CA TYR A 329 7.45 -40.55 -14.51
C TYR A 329 6.32 -41.45 -15.04
N ALA A 330 5.05 -41.14 -14.71
CA ALA A 330 3.92 -41.90 -15.24
C ALA A 330 3.81 -41.79 -16.76
N HIS A 331 4.03 -40.59 -17.31
CA HIS A 331 4.06 -40.36 -18.75
C HIS A 331 5.13 -41.22 -19.43
N ASP A 332 6.38 -41.14 -18.95
CA ASP A 332 7.53 -41.77 -19.61
C ASP A 332 7.54 -43.31 -19.46
N ASN A 333 6.90 -43.84 -18.41
CA ASN A 333 6.87 -45.28 -18.13
C ASN A 333 5.56 -45.97 -18.51
N PHE A 334 4.61 -45.26 -19.12
CA PHE A 334 3.31 -45.82 -19.51
C PHE A 334 3.43 -47.08 -20.38
N GLY A 335 4.16 -46.97 -21.50
CA GLY A 335 4.33 -48.08 -22.45
C GLY A 335 5.12 -49.24 -21.84
N LYS A 336 6.14 -48.94 -21.03
CA LYS A 336 6.95 -49.94 -20.31
C LYS A 336 6.10 -50.71 -19.29
N HIS A 337 5.25 -50.01 -18.54
CA HIS A 337 4.36 -50.61 -17.55
C HIS A 337 3.35 -51.55 -18.22
N LEU A 338 2.61 -51.08 -19.23
CA LEU A 338 1.65 -51.93 -19.94
C LEU A 338 2.30 -53.12 -20.63
N ALA A 339 3.51 -52.98 -21.19
CA ALA A 339 4.22 -54.10 -21.79
C ALA A 339 4.61 -55.17 -20.77
N MET A 340 4.90 -54.76 -19.54
CA MET A 340 5.27 -55.65 -18.43
C MET A 340 4.06 -56.31 -17.77
N THR A 341 2.94 -55.58 -17.65
CA THR A 341 1.76 -56.02 -16.92
C THR A 341 0.62 -56.52 -17.81
N TYR A 342 0.75 -56.46 -19.14
CA TYR A 342 -0.32 -56.71 -20.13
C TYR A 342 -1.22 -57.93 -19.83
N ASP A 343 -0.63 -59.05 -19.42
CA ASP A 343 -1.36 -60.31 -19.23
C ASP A 343 -2.02 -60.44 -17.84
N THR A 344 -1.77 -59.48 -16.93
CA THR A 344 -2.38 -59.41 -15.60
C THR A 344 -3.84 -58.96 -15.67
N GLU A 345 -4.66 -59.43 -14.72
CA GLU A 345 -6.07 -59.03 -14.65
C GLU A 345 -6.24 -57.52 -14.35
N GLU A 346 -5.32 -56.92 -13.59
CA GLU A 346 -5.32 -55.47 -13.30
C GLU A 346 -5.09 -54.65 -14.57
N ALA A 347 -4.06 -55.00 -15.36
CA ALA A 347 -3.80 -54.31 -16.63
C ALA A 347 -4.91 -54.51 -17.66
N LYS A 348 -5.51 -55.71 -17.74
CA LYS A 348 -6.66 -55.95 -18.63
C LYS A 348 -7.86 -55.07 -18.26
N HIS A 349 -8.08 -54.84 -16.98
CA HIS A 349 -9.13 -53.94 -16.50
C HIS A 349 -8.84 -52.48 -16.86
N ASP A 350 -7.62 -52.00 -16.62
CA ASP A 350 -7.21 -50.63 -16.98
C ASP A 350 -7.29 -50.40 -18.50
N ILE A 351 -6.85 -51.39 -19.29
CA ILE A 351 -6.94 -51.38 -20.76
C ILE A 351 -8.41 -51.30 -21.20
N HIS A 352 -9.30 -52.07 -20.57
CA HIS A 352 -10.73 -52.04 -20.90
C HIS A 352 -11.37 -50.67 -20.62
N LEU A 353 -11.06 -50.05 -19.47
CA LEU A 353 -11.55 -48.70 -19.13
C LEU A 353 -11.01 -47.64 -20.08
N LEU A 354 -9.72 -47.71 -20.44
CA LEU A 354 -9.11 -46.82 -21.41
C LEU A 354 -9.73 -46.98 -22.81
N CYS A 355 -9.89 -48.21 -23.29
CA CYS A 355 -10.52 -48.47 -24.59
C CYS A 355 -11.95 -47.92 -24.65
N THR A 356 -12.72 -48.06 -23.56
CA THR A 356 -14.08 -47.51 -23.47
C THR A 356 -14.06 -45.99 -23.58
N GLN A 357 -13.17 -45.31 -22.85
CA GLN A 357 -13.05 -43.86 -22.92
C GLN A 357 -12.58 -43.35 -24.28
N ILE A 358 -11.64 -44.08 -24.92
CA ILE A 358 -11.14 -43.74 -26.26
C ILE A 358 -12.25 -43.89 -27.31
N GLN A 359 -13.11 -44.91 -27.17
CA GLN A 359 -14.25 -45.08 -28.07
C GLN A 359 -15.23 -43.90 -27.97
N GLU A 360 -15.55 -43.45 -26.75
CA GLU A 360 -16.36 -42.24 -26.54
C GLU A 360 -15.70 -40.99 -27.13
N ASP A 361 -14.38 -40.85 -26.95
CA ASP A 361 -13.61 -39.72 -27.48
C ASP A 361 -13.61 -39.68 -29.02
N LEU A 362 -13.54 -40.85 -29.66
CA LEU A 362 -13.65 -40.99 -31.12
C LEU A 362 -15.05 -40.62 -31.62
N GLU A 363 -16.10 -41.03 -30.91
CA GLU A 363 -17.50 -40.68 -31.24
C GLU A 363 -17.77 -39.17 -31.07
N GLN A 364 -17.11 -38.54 -30.11
CA GLN A 364 -17.22 -37.10 -29.84
C GLN A 364 -16.26 -36.24 -30.68
N GLY A 365 -15.38 -36.86 -31.50
CA GLY A 365 -14.43 -36.15 -32.34
C GLY A 365 -13.34 -35.41 -31.56
N VAL A 366 -12.93 -35.93 -30.40
CA VAL A 366 -11.89 -35.33 -29.56
C VAL A 366 -10.54 -35.35 -30.29
N ALA A 367 -9.90 -34.18 -30.40
CA ALA A 367 -8.63 -34.04 -31.09
C ALA A 367 -7.52 -34.88 -30.42
N GLY A 368 -6.88 -35.76 -31.18
CA GLY A 368 -5.81 -36.65 -30.71
C GLY A 368 -6.24 -38.08 -30.35
N ALA A 369 -7.55 -38.39 -30.41
CA ALA A 369 -8.03 -39.76 -30.22
C ALA A 369 -7.71 -40.65 -31.44
N VAL A 370 -7.20 -41.86 -31.19
CA VAL A 370 -6.81 -42.83 -32.23
C VAL A 370 -7.49 -44.18 -31.97
N PRO A 371 -8.06 -44.86 -32.98
CA PRO A 371 -8.69 -46.18 -32.80
C PRO A 371 -7.74 -47.22 -32.21
N VAL A 372 -8.21 -47.97 -31.21
CA VAL A 372 -7.46 -49.08 -30.63
C VAL A 372 -7.68 -50.34 -31.48
N PRO A 373 -6.62 -51.03 -31.94
CA PRO A 373 -6.75 -52.28 -32.67
C PRO A 373 -7.47 -53.38 -31.87
N PRO A 374 -8.19 -54.30 -32.53
CA PRO A 374 -8.87 -55.40 -31.86
C PRO A 374 -7.86 -56.35 -31.20
N HIS A 375 -8.27 -57.02 -30.10
CA HIS A 375 -7.39 -57.84 -29.25
C HIS A 375 -6.57 -58.93 -29.98
N TYR A 376 -7.01 -59.40 -31.15
CA TYR A 376 -6.29 -60.37 -31.97
C TYR A 376 -5.13 -59.77 -32.80
N ALA A 377 -4.92 -58.45 -32.75
CA ALA A 377 -3.85 -57.74 -33.45
C ALA A 377 -2.46 -57.90 -32.79
N GLY A 378 -2.38 -58.57 -31.63
CA GLY A 378 -1.16 -58.68 -30.83
C GLY A 378 -1.05 -57.57 -29.78
N LYS A 379 -0.19 -57.77 -28.77
CA LYS A 379 -0.08 -56.85 -27.62
C LYS A 379 0.62 -55.53 -27.98
N GLU A 380 1.61 -55.57 -28.86
CA GLU A 380 2.44 -54.41 -29.19
C GLU A 380 1.65 -53.30 -29.92
N PRO A 381 0.80 -53.59 -30.92
CA PRO A 381 -0.01 -52.55 -31.58
C PRO A 381 -1.08 -51.94 -30.66
N VAL A 382 -1.63 -52.73 -29.74
CA VAL A 382 -2.60 -52.27 -28.75
C VAL A 382 -1.94 -51.29 -27.78
N ILE A 383 -0.79 -51.64 -27.20
CA ILE A 383 -0.04 -50.78 -26.27
C ILE A 383 0.37 -49.47 -26.95
N ALA A 384 0.86 -49.52 -28.19
CA ALA A 384 1.27 -48.32 -28.94
C ALA A 384 0.09 -47.35 -29.15
N SER A 385 -1.10 -47.88 -29.46
CA SER A 385 -2.30 -47.07 -29.67
C SER A 385 -2.81 -46.47 -28.35
N LEU A 386 -2.77 -47.24 -27.25
CA LEU A 386 -3.11 -46.74 -25.91
C LEU A 386 -2.15 -45.63 -25.45
N ALA A 387 -0.85 -45.80 -25.69
CA ALA A 387 0.16 -44.80 -25.33
C ALA A 387 -0.06 -43.48 -26.06
N ALA A 388 -0.35 -43.52 -27.37
CA ALA A 388 -0.63 -42.32 -28.16
C ALA A 388 -1.89 -41.57 -27.66
N ASN A 389 -2.95 -42.31 -27.31
CA ASN A 389 -4.16 -41.71 -26.76
C ASN A 389 -3.92 -41.09 -25.38
N VAL A 390 -3.18 -41.77 -24.49
CA VAL A 390 -2.86 -41.25 -23.17
C VAL A 390 -1.95 -40.03 -23.23
N GLU A 391 -0.97 -40.01 -24.14
CA GLU A 391 -0.14 -38.82 -24.39
C GLU A 391 -1.00 -37.63 -24.83
N ALA A 392 -1.99 -37.84 -25.70
CA ALA A 392 -2.93 -36.80 -26.11
C ALA A 392 -3.82 -36.32 -24.95
N MET A 393 -4.32 -37.24 -24.11
CA MET A 393 -5.11 -36.92 -22.91
C MET A 393 -4.31 -36.12 -21.88
N MET A 394 -3.02 -36.45 -21.70
CA MET A 394 -2.13 -35.74 -20.77
C MET A 394 -1.72 -34.36 -21.31
N LYS A 395 -1.46 -34.22 -22.61
CA LYS A 395 -1.19 -32.91 -23.25
C LYS A 395 -2.35 -31.92 -23.13
N THR A 396 -3.57 -32.43 -23.00
CA THR A 396 -4.80 -31.63 -22.88
C THR A 396 -5.28 -31.49 -21.42
N ASP A 397 -4.47 -31.92 -20.44
CA ASP A 397 -4.76 -31.88 -18.99
C ASP A 397 -6.16 -32.44 -18.63
N ARG A 398 -6.53 -33.57 -19.25
CA ARG A 398 -7.84 -34.19 -19.03
C ARG A 398 -7.86 -35.00 -17.73
N LYS A 399 -8.73 -34.61 -16.80
CA LYS A 399 -8.91 -35.26 -15.49
C LYS A 399 -9.85 -36.47 -15.56
N LEU A 400 -9.40 -37.54 -16.21
CA LEU A 400 -10.17 -38.78 -16.40
C LEU A 400 -9.87 -39.80 -15.29
N ILE A 401 -10.91 -40.51 -14.81
CA ILE A 401 -10.79 -41.51 -13.73
C ILE A 401 -9.90 -42.69 -14.16
N CYS A 402 -10.08 -43.20 -15.39
CA CYS A 402 -9.28 -44.30 -15.94
C CYS A 402 -7.79 -43.94 -16.05
N LEU A 403 -7.47 -42.68 -16.37
CA LEU A 403 -6.10 -42.19 -16.44
C LEU A 403 -5.46 -42.11 -15.06
N GLN A 404 -6.18 -41.60 -14.06
CA GLN A 404 -5.70 -41.50 -12.68
C GLN A 404 -5.40 -42.87 -12.06
N GLN A 405 -6.26 -43.86 -12.33
CA GLN A 405 -6.07 -45.23 -11.87
C GLN A 405 -4.79 -45.85 -12.44
N LEU A 406 -4.56 -45.70 -13.74
CA LEU A 406 -3.36 -46.27 -14.37
C LEU A 406 -2.08 -45.52 -13.97
N GLN A 407 -2.13 -44.19 -13.84
CA GLN A 407 -1.02 -43.39 -13.28
C GLN A 407 -0.60 -43.91 -11.90
N TYR A 408 -1.58 -44.25 -11.07
CA TYR A 408 -1.34 -44.84 -9.76
C TYR A 408 -0.61 -46.19 -9.82
N HIS A 409 -1.00 -47.11 -10.72
CA HIS A 409 -0.32 -48.39 -10.90
C HIS A 409 1.14 -48.24 -11.39
N ILE A 410 1.39 -47.22 -12.22
CA ILE A 410 2.74 -46.89 -12.69
C ILE A 410 3.60 -46.36 -11.53
N TRP A 411 3.07 -45.44 -10.71
CA TRP A 411 3.77 -44.96 -9.52
C TRP A 411 4.05 -46.06 -8.51
N ARG A 412 3.07 -46.96 -8.29
CA ARG A 412 3.25 -48.15 -7.45
C ARG A 412 4.45 -48.97 -7.90
N THR A 413 4.54 -49.24 -9.20
CA THR A 413 5.65 -49.99 -9.81
C THR A 413 6.98 -49.28 -9.59
N GLY A 414 7.04 -47.96 -9.84
CA GLY A 414 8.26 -47.17 -9.65
C GLY A 414 8.73 -47.13 -8.20
N LEU A 415 7.80 -46.94 -7.25
CA LEU A 415 8.11 -46.93 -5.82
C LEU A 415 8.55 -48.31 -5.31
N GLN A 416 7.94 -49.40 -5.78
CA GLN A 416 8.30 -50.76 -5.36
C GLN A 416 9.65 -51.24 -5.94
N SER A 417 9.99 -50.78 -7.14
CA SER A 417 11.26 -51.08 -7.80
C SER A 417 12.41 -50.16 -7.38
N ASN A 418 12.16 -49.18 -6.51
CA ASN A 418 13.07 -48.08 -6.16
C ASN A 418 13.53 -47.24 -7.37
N GLU A 419 12.82 -47.29 -8.50
CA GLU A 419 12.99 -46.33 -9.60
C GLU A 419 12.44 -44.94 -9.21
N LEU A 420 11.46 -44.90 -8.29
CA LEU A 420 10.98 -43.70 -7.63
C LEU A 420 11.28 -43.76 -6.13
N VAL A 421 11.70 -42.62 -5.58
CA VAL A 421 11.86 -42.41 -4.13
C VAL A 421 10.92 -41.27 -3.72
N GLY A 422 10.11 -41.49 -2.69
CA GLY A 422 9.20 -40.48 -2.17
C GLY A 422 9.99 -39.28 -1.60
N LEU A 423 9.72 -38.08 -2.09
CA LEU A 423 10.36 -36.88 -1.56
C LEU A 423 9.54 -36.29 -0.40
N VAL A 424 10.14 -36.14 0.78
CA VAL A 424 9.56 -35.37 1.89
C VAL A 424 10.49 -34.24 2.33
N PHE A 425 9.94 -33.20 2.94
CA PHE A 425 10.73 -32.08 3.48
C PHE A 425 11.69 -32.55 4.59
N GLU A 426 12.82 -31.85 4.75
CA GLU A 426 13.89 -32.20 5.69
C GLU A 426 13.46 -32.19 7.16
N ASP A 427 12.48 -31.36 7.52
CA ASP A 427 11.94 -31.23 8.87
C ASP A 427 10.86 -32.26 9.23
N VAL A 428 10.32 -32.98 8.24
CA VAL A 428 9.21 -33.93 8.43
C VAL A 428 9.58 -35.12 9.32
N PRO A 429 10.72 -35.83 9.13
CA PRO A 429 11.09 -36.95 10.00
C PRO A 429 11.24 -36.53 11.47
N GLU A 430 11.92 -35.41 11.72
CA GLU A 430 12.13 -34.89 13.08
C GLU A 430 10.81 -34.43 13.72
N ALA A 431 9.88 -33.84 12.95
CA ALA A 431 8.57 -33.47 13.47
C ALA A 431 7.73 -34.70 13.85
N LEU A 432 7.66 -35.70 12.97
CA LEU A 432 6.93 -36.94 13.20
C LEU A 432 7.47 -37.71 14.42
N GLU A 433 8.79 -37.79 14.56
CA GLU A 433 9.45 -38.44 15.70
C GLU A 433 9.16 -37.72 17.03
N ARG A 434 9.20 -36.38 17.03
CA ARG A 434 8.87 -35.57 18.21
C ARG A 434 7.41 -35.74 18.63
N TRP A 435 6.47 -35.75 17.68
CA TRP A 435 5.06 -35.96 17.97
C TRP A 435 4.79 -37.35 18.55
N GLN A 436 5.40 -38.39 17.97
CA GLN A 436 5.29 -39.74 18.51
C GLN A 436 5.85 -39.82 19.94
N THR A 437 7.03 -39.22 20.18
CA THR A 437 7.68 -39.22 21.51
C THR A 437 6.87 -38.44 22.54
N SER A 438 6.11 -37.44 22.09
CA SER A 438 5.21 -36.62 22.93
C SER A 438 3.83 -37.26 23.13
N GLY A 439 3.59 -38.46 22.60
CA GLY A 439 2.32 -39.17 22.72
C GLY A 439 1.20 -38.66 21.79
N ILE A 440 1.52 -37.83 20.80
CA ILE A 440 0.58 -37.33 19.81
C ILE A 440 0.45 -38.36 18.68
N LYS A 441 -0.79 -38.74 18.35
CA LYS A 441 -1.08 -39.71 17.28
C LYS A 441 -1.30 -39.01 15.95
N ALA A 442 -0.44 -39.27 14.96
CA ALA A 442 -0.52 -38.66 13.63
C ALA A 442 -1.21 -39.58 12.60
N TYR A 443 -2.06 -39.01 11.76
CA TYR A 443 -2.83 -39.67 10.70
C TYR A 443 -2.68 -38.90 9.39
N ILE A 444 -2.86 -39.56 8.25
CA ILE A 444 -2.84 -38.92 6.92
C ILE A 444 -4.25 -38.86 6.35
N TYR A 445 -4.61 -37.75 5.69
CA TYR A 445 -5.76 -37.65 4.79
C TYR A 445 -5.36 -36.99 3.46
N SER A 446 -5.34 -37.76 2.38
CA SER A 446 -4.89 -37.30 1.06
C SER A 446 -5.83 -37.71 -0.07
N SER A 447 -5.69 -37.05 -1.22
CA SER A 447 -6.43 -37.38 -2.44
C SER A 447 -5.91 -38.66 -3.10
N GLY A 448 -4.63 -38.99 -2.89
CA GLY A 448 -4.06 -40.27 -3.32
C GLY A 448 -4.61 -41.44 -2.50
N SER A 449 -4.65 -42.64 -3.10
CA SER A 449 -5.12 -43.85 -2.42
C SER A 449 -4.29 -44.14 -1.15
N ARG A 450 -4.89 -44.81 -0.15
CA ARG A 450 -4.17 -45.19 1.09
C ARG A 450 -2.90 -46.00 0.80
N GLU A 451 -2.93 -46.86 -0.21
CA GLU A 451 -1.78 -47.66 -0.60
C GLU A 451 -0.68 -46.78 -1.24
N LEU A 452 -1.01 -45.76 -2.04
CA LEU A 452 -0.01 -44.79 -2.53
C LEU A 452 0.65 -44.03 -1.39
N GLN A 453 -0.16 -43.55 -0.43
CA GLN A 453 0.33 -42.81 0.73
C GLN A 453 1.34 -43.65 1.53
N GLN A 454 1.03 -44.94 1.73
CA GLN A 454 1.92 -45.87 2.41
C GLN A 454 3.20 -46.11 1.62
N LEU A 455 3.12 -46.35 0.31
CA LEU A 455 4.30 -46.61 -0.52
C LEU A 455 5.23 -45.39 -0.60
N LEU A 456 4.67 -44.19 -0.73
CA LEU A 456 5.43 -42.95 -0.80
C LEU A 456 6.22 -42.70 0.49
N LEU A 457 5.60 -42.97 1.65
CA LEU A 457 6.24 -42.79 2.96
C LEU A 457 7.11 -43.97 3.39
N ALA A 458 6.89 -45.17 2.85
CA ALA A 458 7.74 -46.33 3.06
C ALA A 458 9.09 -46.18 2.36
N ASN A 459 9.07 -45.65 1.13
CA ASN A 459 10.23 -45.47 0.27
C ASN A 459 10.63 -43.99 0.19
N SER A 460 10.59 -43.27 1.32
CA SER A 460 10.95 -41.85 1.33
C SER A 460 12.46 -41.66 1.26
N ASN A 461 12.91 -40.44 0.91
CA ASN A 461 14.32 -40.05 0.94
C ASN A 461 14.95 -40.09 2.35
N TYR A 462 14.16 -40.33 3.41
CA TYR A 462 14.63 -40.55 4.78
C TYR A 462 14.32 -41.97 5.29
N GLY A 463 14.00 -42.91 4.40
CA GLY A 463 13.60 -44.29 4.74
C GLY A 463 12.13 -44.41 5.11
N ASP A 464 11.77 -45.47 5.83
CA ASP A 464 10.37 -45.77 6.18
C ASP A 464 9.87 -44.88 7.34
N LEU A 465 8.99 -43.93 7.01
CA LEU A 465 8.38 -43.00 7.96
C LEU A 465 7.04 -43.49 8.53
N ARG A 466 6.50 -44.62 8.04
CA ARG A 466 5.20 -45.13 8.46
C ARG A 466 5.15 -45.49 9.93
N LYS A 467 6.30 -45.81 10.53
CA LYS A 467 6.46 -46.09 11.97
C LYS A 467 5.99 -44.95 12.88
N TYR A 468 5.92 -43.71 12.38
CA TYR A 468 5.45 -42.55 13.14
C TYR A 468 3.94 -42.27 12.96
N LEU A 469 3.25 -43.01 12.09
CA LEU A 469 1.86 -42.76 11.71
C LEU A 469 0.93 -43.84 12.26
N CYS A 470 -0.26 -43.43 12.69
CA CYS A 470 -1.28 -44.29 13.29
C CYS A 470 -2.37 -44.72 12.29
N GLY A 471 -2.49 -44.08 11.12
CA GLY A 471 -3.48 -44.46 10.11
C GLY A 471 -3.53 -43.55 8.89
N TYR A 472 -4.29 -43.97 7.88
CA TYR A 472 -4.39 -43.33 6.56
C TYR A 472 -5.85 -43.27 6.10
N PHE A 473 -6.24 -42.11 5.59
CA PHE A 473 -7.55 -41.81 5.01
C PHE A 473 -7.35 -41.30 3.59
N ASP A 474 -8.30 -41.62 2.71
CA ASP A 474 -8.37 -41.13 1.34
C ASP A 474 -9.80 -40.70 1.01
N THR A 475 -10.05 -40.29 -0.23
CA THR A 475 -11.36 -39.77 -0.67
C THR A 475 -12.50 -40.80 -0.63
N THR A 476 -12.24 -42.05 -0.22
CA THR A 476 -13.30 -43.03 0.08
C THR A 476 -14.14 -42.64 1.30
N VAL A 477 -13.58 -41.85 2.23
CA VAL A 477 -14.32 -41.22 3.34
C VAL A 477 -15.09 -39.97 2.87
N GLY A 478 -14.94 -39.61 1.60
CA GLY A 478 -15.59 -38.50 0.92
C GLY A 478 -14.63 -37.37 0.53
N ASN A 479 -15.20 -36.33 -0.08
CA ASN A 479 -14.45 -35.24 -0.67
C ASN A 479 -13.80 -34.34 0.40
N LYS A 480 -12.51 -34.02 0.23
CA LYS A 480 -11.71 -33.20 1.17
C LYS A 480 -12.23 -31.78 1.38
N HIS A 481 -13.14 -31.30 0.54
CA HIS A 481 -13.79 -29.99 0.67
C HIS A 481 -15.16 -30.05 1.34
N VAL A 482 -15.58 -31.22 1.83
CA VAL A 482 -16.89 -31.42 2.47
C VAL A 482 -16.71 -31.76 3.95
N ALA A 483 -17.44 -31.04 4.81
CA ALA A 483 -17.34 -31.19 6.26
C ALA A 483 -17.63 -32.62 6.77
N HIS A 484 -18.55 -33.31 6.11
CA HIS A 484 -18.93 -34.67 6.47
C HIS A 484 -17.74 -35.65 6.48
N SER A 485 -16.78 -35.51 5.56
CA SER A 485 -15.62 -36.40 5.50
C SER A 485 -14.72 -36.28 6.73
N TYR A 486 -14.56 -35.09 7.29
CA TYR A 486 -13.80 -34.89 8.53
C TYR A 486 -14.57 -35.37 9.76
N PHE A 487 -15.89 -35.27 9.74
CA PHE A 487 -16.74 -35.83 10.79
C PHE A 487 -16.60 -37.36 10.88
N GLU A 488 -16.64 -38.05 9.73
CA GLU A 488 -16.41 -39.50 9.65
C GLU A 488 -14.99 -39.89 10.13
N ILE A 489 -13.96 -39.09 9.80
CA ILE A 489 -12.59 -39.31 10.29
C ILE A 489 -12.53 -39.18 11.81
N LEU A 490 -13.13 -38.12 12.39
CA LEU A 490 -13.15 -37.92 13.85
C LEU A 490 -13.83 -39.09 14.57
N GLN A 491 -14.94 -39.60 14.03
CA GLN A 491 -15.63 -40.78 14.56
C GLN A 491 -14.80 -42.05 14.43
N THR A 492 -14.16 -42.26 13.27
CA THR A 492 -13.33 -43.44 12.99
C THR A 492 -12.09 -43.49 13.89
N VAL A 493 -11.46 -42.34 14.15
CA VAL A 493 -10.30 -42.23 15.06
C VAL A 493 -10.73 -42.37 16.53
N GLY A 494 -12.01 -42.15 16.84
CA GLY A 494 -12.53 -42.18 18.22
C GLY A 494 -12.12 -40.96 19.03
N VAL A 495 -12.16 -39.78 18.42
CA VAL A 495 -11.80 -38.52 19.11
C VAL A 495 -12.97 -38.04 19.96
N ASP A 496 -12.82 -38.10 21.29
CA ASP A 496 -13.87 -37.71 22.25
C ASP A 496 -14.32 -36.26 22.10
N ARG A 497 -13.36 -35.35 21.85
CA ARG A 497 -13.63 -33.93 21.61
C ARG A 497 -12.98 -33.52 20.30
N PRO A 498 -13.75 -33.06 19.29
CA PRO A 498 -13.19 -32.65 18.00
C PRO A 498 -12.04 -31.62 18.09
N ALA A 499 -12.00 -30.81 19.15
CA ALA A 499 -10.92 -29.86 19.41
C ALA A 499 -9.57 -30.50 19.78
N ASP A 500 -9.54 -31.79 20.14
CA ASP A 500 -8.32 -32.53 20.48
C ASP A 500 -7.55 -33.02 19.24
N MET A 501 -8.12 -32.86 18.04
CA MET A 501 -7.48 -33.18 16.76
C MET A 501 -7.11 -31.91 15.98
N LEU A 502 -5.84 -31.74 15.64
CA LEU A 502 -5.35 -30.67 14.77
C LEU A 502 -5.27 -31.15 13.32
N PHE A 503 -5.84 -30.40 12.38
CA PHE A 503 -5.72 -30.66 10.95
C PHE A 503 -4.71 -29.70 10.30
N VAL A 504 -3.75 -30.25 9.55
CA VAL A 504 -2.67 -29.51 8.86
C VAL A 504 -2.76 -29.76 7.36
N THR A 505 -3.05 -28.70 6.62
CA THR A 505 -3.20 -28.70 5.16
C THR A 505 -2.65 -27.39 4.58
N ASP A 506 -2.15 -27.45 3.35
CA ASP A 506 -1.79 -26.28 2.54
C ASP A 506 -3.02 -25.71 1.78
N ASN A 507 -4.12 -26.46 1.72
CA ASN A 507 -5.34 -26.10 0.99
C ASN A 507 -6.40 -25.47 1.92
N PHE A 508 -6.74 -24.21 1.64
CA PHE A 508 -7.71 -23.45 2.43
C PHE A 508 -9.13 -24.05 2.45
N GLN A 509 -9.60 -24.63 1.34
CA GLN A 509 -10.95 -25.21 1.28
C GLN A 509 -11.08 -26.44 2.18
N GLU A 510 -10.01 -27.23 2.28
CA GLU A 510 -9.92 -28.38 3.19
C GLU A 510 -9.98 -27.92 4.66
N ALA A 511 -9.26 -26.85 5.00
CA ALA A 511 -9.29 -26.28 6.34
C ALA A 511 -10.68 -25.75 6.74
N VAL A 512 -11.41 -25.15 5.79
CA VAL A 512 -12.80 -24.69 6.02
C VAL A 512 -13.74 -25.87 6.26
N ALA A 513 -13.61 -26.93 5.48
CA ALA A 513 -14.42 -28.13 5.62
C ALA A 513 -14.17 -28.84 6.97
N ALA A 514 -12.90 -29.00 7.37
CA ALA A 514 -12.53 -29.55 8.66
C ALA A 514 -13.13 -28.75 9.83
N ARG A 515 -13.10 -27.41 9.76
CA ARG A 515 -13.69 -26.53 10.78
C ARG A 515 -15.21 -26.69 10.87
N ALA A 516 -15.89 -26.79 9.72
CA ALA A 516 -17.33 -26.98 9.68
C ALA A 516 -17.73 -28.32 10.34
N ALA A 517 -16.91 -29.36 10.21
CA ALA A 517 -17.13 -30.65 10.88
C ALA A 517 -17.05 -30.55 12.41
N VAL A 518 -16.06 -29.81 12.92
CA VAL A 518 -15.91 -29.52 14.36
C VAL A 518 -17.12 -28.73 14.89
N SER A 519 -17.62 -27.77 14.11
CA SER A 519 -18.80 -26.95 14.48
C SER A 519 -20.12 -27.73 14.42
N ALA A 520 -20.25 -28.68 13.49
CA ALA A 520 -21.41 -29.55 13.37
C ALA A 520 -21.45 -30.64 14.47
N ALA A 521 -20.29 -31.19 14.86
CA ALA A 521 -20.18 -32.10 15.99
C ALA A 521 -20.50 -31.43 17.34
N ALA A 522 -20.25 -30.11 17.45
CA ALA A 522 -20.52 -29.31 18.64
C ALA A 522 -22.02 -28.95 18.85
N HIS A 523 -22.95 -29.39 17.98
CA HIS A 523 -24.38 -29.12 18.14
C HIS A 523 -25.08 -29.95 19.22
N PHE A 524 -24.41 -30.92 19.87
CA PHE A 524 -25.05 -31.80 20.87
C PHE A 524 -24.74 -31.51 22.35
N GLU A 525 -23.83 -30.58 22.69
CA GLU A 525 -23.67 -30.13 24.09
C GLU A 525 -23.33 -28.64 24.15
N LEU A 526 -24.35 -27.83 24.44
CA LEU A 526 -24.22 -26.40 24.68
C LEU A 526 -24.04 -26.14 26.18
N LYS A 527 -22.78 -26.02 26.60
CA LYS A 527 -22.34 -25.11 27.68
C LYS A 527 -20.83 -24.89 27.58
N SER A 528 -20.50 -23.69 27.11
CA SER A 528 -19.28 -22.92 27.38
C SER A 528 -18.09 -23.70 27.97
N HIS A 529 -17.11 -24.03 27.13
CA HIS A 529 -15.71 -23.59 27.21
C HIS A 529 -14.87 -24.43 26.23
N GLY A 530 -14.15 -23.75 25.34
CA GLY A 530 -13.16 -24.38 24.48
C GLY A 530 -13.54 -24.39 23.01
N ILE A 531 -13.25 -23.29 22.32
CA ILE A 531 -12.44 -23.24 21.09
C ILE A 531 -11.97 -21.78 20.96
N TYR A 532 -10.69 -21.57 21.22
CA TYR A 532 -9.97 -20.33 20.96
C TYR A 532 -9.66 -20.25 19.46
N PHE A 533 -10.58 -19.71 18.66
CA PHE A 533 -10.28 -19.22 17.32
C PHE A 533 -11.18 -18.03 16.98
N ALA A 534 -10.68 -16.82 17.29
CA ALA A 534 -11.07 -15.54 16.65
C ALA A 534 -10.28 -14.34 17.23
N GLN A 535 -9.66 -14.48 18.41
CA GLN A 535 -8.95 -13.37 19.08
C GLN A 535 -7.42 -13.39 18.94
N GLN A 536 -6.83 -14.43 18.32
CA GLN A 536 -5.40 -14.50 17.96
C GLN A 536 -5.15 -14.55 16.44
N MET A 537 -5.99 -13.91 15.63
CA MET A 537 -5.61 -13.47 14.27
C MET A 537 -4.64 -12.26 14.31
N LYS A 538 -3.54 -12.41 15.07
CA LYS A 538 -2.35 -11.55 15.04
C LYS A 538 -1.08 -12.30 14.60
N GLN A 539 -1.18 -13.61 14.33
CA GLN A 539 -0.06 -14.42 13.83
C GLN A 539 -0.46 -15.32 12.65
N ILE A 540 -1.10 -14.74 11.63
CA ILE A 540 -0.75 -15.20 10.28
C ILE A 540 0.68 -14.72 10.06
N SER A 541 1.63 -15.63 9.85
CA SER A 541 2.95 -15.28 9.33
C SER A 541 2.73 -14.35 8.13
N PHE A 542 3.23 -13.11 8.26
CA PHE A 542 3.13 -12.02 7.28
C PHE A 542 3.34 -12.52 5.85
N LYS A 543 4.18 -13.55 5.66
CA LYS A 543 4.41 -14.27 4.42
C LYS A 543 3.13 -14.75 3.72
N HIS A 544 2.16 -15.39 4.34
CA HIS A 544 1.01 -15.99 3.61
C HIS A 544 -0.09 -14.99 3.27
N PHE A 545 -0.33 -13.98 4.11
CA PHE A 545 -1.29 -12.91 3.82
C PHE A 545 -0.71 -11.89 2.83
N VAL A 546 0.59 -11.64 2.89
CA VAL A 546 1.33 -10.87 1.87
C VAL A 546 1.47 -11.70 0.60
N LEU A 547 1.78 -12.99 0.64
CA LEU A 547 1.80 -13.86 -0.54
C LEU A 547 0.41 -14.02 -1.14
N PHE A 548 -0.68 -14.06 -0.39
CA PHE A 548 -2.04 -14.08 -0.94
C PHE A 548 -2.43 -12.73 -1.55
N SER A 549 -2.05 -11.61 -0.91
CA SER A 549 -2.29 -10.26 -1.46
C SER A 549 -1.38 -9.95 -2.65
N ILE A 550 -0.14 -10.44 -2.64
CA ILE A 550 0.85 -10.41 -3.72
C ILE A 550 0.45 -11.39 -4.80
N TYR A 551 -0.12 -12.56 -4.49
CA TYR A 551 -0.62 -13.53 -5.46
C TYR A 551 -1.88 -12.99 -6.13
N ILE A 552 -2.80 -12.33 -5.42
CA ILE A 552 -3.91 -11.60 -6.05
C ILE A 552 -3.38 -10.42 -6.86
N TYR A 553 -2.39 -9.68 -6.37
CA TYR A 553 -1.76 -8.59 -7.12
C TYR A 553 -1.02 -9.09 -8.38
N ILE A 554 -0.23 -10.18 -8.31
CA ILE A 554 0.50 -10.83 -9.41
C ILE A 554 -0.46 -11.58 -10.32
N TYR A 555 -1.54 -12.17 -9.82
CA TYR A 555 -2.58 -12.80 -10.63
C TYR A 555 -3.35 -11.73 -11.40
N ILE A 556 -3.72 -10.62 -10.77
CA ILE A 556 -4.31 -9.47 -11.46
C ILE A 556 -3.29 -8.87 -12.45
N TYR A 557 -2.04 -8.62 -12.04
CA TYR A 557 -0.97 -8.06 -12.87
C TYR A 557 -0.56 -8.98 -14.04
N SER A 558 -0.53 -10.30 -13.83
CA SER A 558 -0.23 -11.29 -14.87
C SER A 558 -1.44 -11.57 -15.75
N THR A 559 -2.67 -11.52 -15.25
CA THR A 559 -3.90 -11.57 -16.09
C THR A 559 -4.04 -10.31 -16.94
N ILE A 560 -3.55 -9.17 -16.44
CA ILE A 560 -3.43 -7.91 -17.18
C ILE A 560 -2.38 -8.01 -18.28
N ASN A 561 -1.23 -8.64 -18.00
CA ASN A 561 -0.10 -8.75 -18.93
C ASN A 561 -0.19 -9.96 -19.88
N SER A 562 -0.93 -11.02 -19.55
CA SER A 562 -1.07 -12.22 -20.37
C SER A 562 -1.99 -12.02 -21.59
N ASN A 563 -2.75 -10.93 -21.63
CA ASN A 563 -3.53 -10.48 -22.79
C ASN A 563 -2.86 -9.30 -23.56
N MET A 564 -1.58 -9.00 -23.31
CA MET A 564 -0.88 -7.93 -24.02
C MET A 564 0.13 -8.48 -25.04
N GLY A 565 -0.06 -8.08 -26.30
CA GLY A 565 0.94 -8.13 -27.36
C GLY A 565 2.20 -7.31 -27.02
N SER A 566 3.24 -7.52 -27.82
CA SER A 566 4.63 -7.16 -27.54
C SER A 566 4.87 -5.71 -27.08
N VAL A 567 6.04 -5.48 -26.45
CA VAL A 567 6.59 -4.17 -26.03
C VAL A 567 6.64 -3.12 -27.17
N ALA A 568 6.51 -3.53 -28.44
CA ALA A 568 6.35 -2.61 -29.57
C ALA A 568 5.00 -1.87 -29.56
N ASP A 569 3.93 -2.49 -29.05
CA ASP A 569 2.61 -1.86 -28.90
C ASP A 569 2.63 -0.79 -27.81
N TYR A 570 3.48 -0.98 -26.79
CA TYR A 570 3.72 0.01 -25.73
C TYR A 570 4.42 1.28 -26.26
N LYS A 571 5.38 1.15 -27.19
CA LYS A 571 5.99 2.32 -27.85
C LYS A 571 5.04 3.00 -28.83
N LYS A 572 4.07 2.28 -29.39
CA LYS A 572 3.06 2.84 -30.30
C LYS A 572 1.96 3.60 -29.55
N ALA A 573 1.57 3.12 -28.36
CA ALA A 573 0.61 3.79 -27.48
C ALA A 573 1.19 5.01 -26.76
N MET A 574 2.49 5.05 -26.49
CA MET A 574 3.15 6.20 -25.83
C MET A 574 3.66 7.27 -26.81
N ASN A 575 3.70 6.99 -28.12
CA ASN A 575 4.06 7.94 -29.18
C ASN A 575 2.85 8.51 -29.94
N LEU A 576 1.62 8.26 -29.49
CA LEU A 576 0.41 8.77 -30.15
C LEU A 576 -0.10 10.11 -29.57
N GLU A 577 0.79 10.96 -29.05
CA GLU A 577 0.45 12.33 -28.61
C GLU A 577 1.17 13.45 -29.38
N LEU A 578 1.91 13.14 -30.45
CA LEU A 578 2.52 14.17 -31.29
C LEU A 578 2.40 13.80 -32.78
N ASN A 579 1.20 13.94 -33.32
CA ASN A 579 0.97 14.27 -34.73
C ASN A 579 -0.28 15.14 -34.79
N VAL A 580 -0.08 16.45 -34.62
CA VAL A 580 -1.06 17.46 -35.00
C VAL A 580 -1.00 17.56 -36.52
N GLU A 581 -1.79 16.72 -37.20
CA GLU A 581 -2.26 17.06 -38.54
C GLU A 581 -3.40 18.07 -38.37
N GLU A 582 -3.23 19.25 -38.95
CA GLU A 582 -4.30 20.24 -39.10
C GLU A 582 -5.54 19.58 -39.71
N ARG A 583 -6.57 19.37 -38.88
CA ARG A 583 -7.92 18.98 -39.31
C ARG A 583 -8.93 19.88 -38.62
N ASN A 584 -9.88 20.36 -39.43
CA ASN A 584 -10.78 21.49 -39.20
C ASN A 584 -11.60 21.45 -37.88
N ASP A 585 -11.84 22.65 -37.36
CA ASP A 585 -12.36 23.07 -36.04
C ASP A 585 -13.85 22.77 -35.69
N ASP A 586 -14.40 21.57 -35.92
CA ASP A 586 -15.78 21.27 -35.49
C ASP A 586 -15.93 19.96 -34.66
N GLU A 587 -16.35 20.12 -33.38
CA GLU A 587 -16.70 19.13 -32.34
C GLU A 587 -15.57 18.38 -31.58
N TYR A 588 -14.89 19.05 -30.62
CA TYR A 588 -14.10 18.37 -29.56
C TYR A 588 -15.03 17.84 -28.42
N SER A 589 -14.88 16.56 -28.05
CA SER A 589 -15.52 15.94 -26.87
C SER A 589 -14.47 15.59 -25.80
N GLU A 590 -14.76 15.87 -24.52
CA GLU A 590 -13.83 15.65 -23.40
C GLU A 590 -14.13 14.33 -22.66
N PRO A 591 -13.13 13.52 -22.25
CA PRO A 591 -13.37 12.28 -21.51
C PRO A 591 -13.94 12.51 -20.11
N VAL A 592 -14.93 11.69 -19.74
CA VAL A 592 -15.43 11.66 -18.37
C VAL A 592 -14.33 11.11 -17.46
N SER A 593 -14.05 11.81 -16.36
CA SER A 593 -13.06 11.37 -15.37
C SER A 593 -13.31 9.91 -14.95
N PRO A 594 -12.24 9.12 -14.65
CA PRO A 594 -12.35 7.72 -14.23
C PRO A 594 -13.51 7.44 -13.27
N THR A 595 -13.62 8.26 -12.23
CA THR A 595 -14.68 8.16 -11.22
C THR A 595 -16.05 8.56 -11.72
N GLY A 596 -16.14 9.62 -12.53
CA GLY A 596 -17.41 10.02 -13.14
C GLY A 596 -18.04 8.91 -13.99
N GLN A 597 -17.23 8.01 -14.58
CA GLN A 597 -17.72 6.91 -15.41
C GLN A 597 -18.52 5.86 -14.63
N TYR A 598 -18.12 5.57 -13.38
CA TYR A 598 -18.77 4.54 -12.55
C TYR A 598 -19.76 5.09 -11.51
N PHE A 599 -19.78 6.40 -11.26
CA PHE A 599 -20.82 7.06 -10.44
C PHE A 599 -22.11 7.40 -11.22
N ASN A 600 -22.09 7.29 -12.55
CA ASN A 600 -23.27 7.36 -13.41
C ASN A 600 -23.45 6.03 -14.16
N SER A 601 -23.86 4.97 -13.46
CA SER A 601 -24.04 3.62 -14.03
C SER A 601 -25.38 3.02 -13.63
N SER A 602 -25.74 1.89 -14.25
CA SER A 602 -26.94 1.15 -13.84
C SER A 602 -26.88 0.61 -12.41
N ALA A 603 -25.69 0.46 -11.83
CA ALA A 603 -25.49 -0.05 -10.47
C ALA A 603 -25.37 1.06 -9.42
N LEU A 604 -25.03 2.29 -9.83
CA LEU A 604 -24.76 3.39 -8.90
C LEU A 604 -25.03 4.73 -9.57
N SER A 605 -25.92 5.52 -8.96
CA SER A 605 -26.28 6.88 -9.39
C SER A 605 -26.43 7.75 -8.15
N ILE A 606 -25.40 8.55 -7.86
CA ILE A 606 -25.33 9.35 -6.63
C ILE A 606 -25.45 10.83 -6.97
N CYS A 607 -26.27 11.53 -6.19
CA CYS A 607 -26.42 12.98 -6.26
C CYS A 607 -26.00 13.63 -4.94
N VAL A 608 -25.62 14.89 -5.03
CA VAL A 608 -25.34 15.76 -3.88
C VAL A 608 -26.38 16.88 -3.89
N LEU A 609 -27.10 17.03 -2.79
CA LEU A 609 -27.95 18.19 -2.52
C LEU A 609 -27.10 19.20 -1.74
N GLY A 610 -26.81 20.37 -2.30
CA GLY A 610 -26.20 21.50 -1.59
C GLY A 610 -27.29 22.50 -1.22
N ILE A 611 -27.47 22.79 0.06
CA ILE A 611 -28.56 23.61 0.58
C ILE A 611 -28.01 24.91 1.20
N LEU A 612 -28.54 26.04 0.74
CA LEU A 612 -28.29 27.38 1.28
C LEU A 612 -29.59 27.93 1.88
N ASP A 613 -29.55 28.19 3.18
CA ASP A 613 -30.61 28.87 3.91
C ASP A 613 -30.38 30.39 3.81
N SER A 614 -31.33 31.12 3.25
CA SER A 614 -31.27 32.58 3.12
C SER A 614 -31.76 33.28 4.40
N GLU A 615 -31.10 34.37 4.78
CA GLU A 615 -31.55 35.24 5.88
C GLU A 615 -32.75 36.10 5.50
N VAL A 616 -32.87 36.43 4.21
CA VAL A 616 -33.93 37.28 3.66
C VAL A 616 -34.74 36.52 2.62
N PRO A 617 -35.99 36.91 2.32
CA PRO A 617 -36.75 36.31 1.23
C PRO A 617 -35.96 36.36 -0.08
N ILE A 618 -36.00 35.27 -0.85
CA ILE A 618 -35.22 35.17 -2.10
C ILE A 618 -35.95 35.91 -3.21
N ASP A 619 -35.32 36.95 -3.77
CA ASP A 619 -35.60 37.48 -5.10
C ASP A 619 -34.89 36.61 -6.14
N ASP A 620 -35.67 35.97 -6.99
CA ASP A 620 -35.21 35.11 -8.06
C ASP A 620 -34.98 35.85 -9.38
N SER A 621 -35.24 37.16 -9.46
CA SER A 621 -34.99 37.97 -10.65
C SER A 621 -33.54 37.88 -11.20
N PRO A 622 -32.46 37.82 -10.38
CA PRO A 622 -31.09 37.71 -10.90
C PRO A 622 -30.70 36.26 -11.27
N THR A 623 -31.55 35.26 -10.99
CA THR A 623 -31.19 33.83 -11.10
C THR A 623 -30.66 33.49 -12.50
N MET A 624 -31.36 33.89 -13.55
CA MET A 624 -30.96 33.51 -14.91
C MET A 624 -29.63 34.15 -15.33
N ALA A 625 -29.39 35.41 -14.95
CA ALA A 625 -28.13 36.09 -15.18
C ALA A 625 -26.99 35.43 -14.39
N LEU A 626 -27.20 35.13 -13.11
CA LEU A 626 -26.22 34.42 -12.28
C LEU A 626 -25.87 33.06 -12.88
N LEU A 627 -26.85 32.30 -13.37
CA LEU A 627 -26.58 31.00 -13.96
C LEU A 627 -25.80 31.10 -15.27
N LYS A 628 -26.20 32.04 -16.14
CA LYS A 628 -25.58 32.24 -17.44
C LYS A 628 -24.16 32.80 -17.34
N ASP A 629 -23.97 33.81 -16.50
CA ASP A 629 -22.76 34.63 -16.48
C ASP A 629 -21.75 34.16 -15.42
N VAL A 630 -22.21 33.44 -14.39
CA VAL A 630 -21.36 32.96 -13.29
C VAL A 630 -21.34 31.44 -13.22
N PHE A 631 -22.47 30.74 -13.08
CA PHE A 631 -22.47 29.29 -12.80
C PHE A 631 -22.00 28.43 -13.98
N LEU A 632 -22.57 28.60 -15.17
CA LEU A 632 -22.20 27.82 -16.36
C LEU A 632 -20.71 27.99 -16.75
N PRO A 633 -20.12 29.22 -16.71
CA PRO A 633 -18.71 29.41 -17.03
C PRO A 633 -17.72 28.81 -16.02
N ILE A 634 -18.14 28.37 -14.83
CA ILE A 634 -17.25 27.76 -13.82
C ILE A 634 -16.53 26.53 -14.40
N ASN A 635 -17.26 25.70 -15.14
CA ASN A 635 -16.71 24.49 -15.74
C ASN A 635 -17.52 24.04 -16.97
N PRO A 636 -16.88 23.64 -18.08
CA PRO A 636 -17.57 23.17 -19.29
C PRO A 636 -18.57 22.02 -19.05
N ARG A 637 -18.37 21.22 -18.00
CA ARG A 637 -19.27 20.11 -17.63
C ARG A 637 -20.67 20.57 -17.22
N PHE A 638 -20.85 21.80 -16.74
CA PHE A 638 -22.19 22.35 -16.45
C PHE A 638 -22.98 22.66 -17.74
N SER A 639 -22.31 22.74 -18.88
CA SER A 639 -22.92 22.89 -20.21
C SER A 639 -22.72 21.66 -21.09
N SER A 640 -22.57 20.47 -20.49
CA SER A 640 -22.32 19.24 -21.23
C SER A 640 -23.24 18.11 -20.79
N VAL A 641 -23.58 17.24 -21.74
CA VAL A 641 -24.27 15.95 -21.51
C VAL A 641 -23.29 14.80 -21.62
N MET A 642 -23.59 13.70 -20.95
CA MET A 642 -22.76 12.50 -21.03
C MET A 642 -23.23 11.64 -22.20
N VAL A 643 -22.34 11.39 -23.16
CA VAL A 643 -22.56 10.53 -24.34
C VAL A 643 -21.62 9.34 -24.31
N LYS A 644 -21.94 8.27 -25.05
CA LYS A 644 -21.04 7.13 -25.25
C LYS A 644 -20.46 7.21 -26.67
N ASP A 645 -19.17 7.00 -26.80
CA ASP A 645 -18.53 6.81 -28.10
C ASP A 645 -18.79 5.41 -28.67
N GLU A 646 -18.31 5.16 -29.90
CA GLU A 646 -18.45 3.88 -30.62
C GLU A 646 -17.85 2.69 -29.85
N ASN A 647 -16.88 2.95 -28.96
CA ASN A 647 -16.22 1.95 -28.12
C ASN A 647 -16.90 1.80 -26.75
N GLY A 648 -18.02 2.50 -26.50
CA GLY A 648 -18.77 2.46 -25.26
C GLY A 648 -18.17 3.29 -24.11
N THR A 649 -17.14 4.09 -24.37
CA THR A 649 -16.52 4.98 -23.38
C THR A 649 -17.35 6.25 -23.21
N LYS A 650 -17.51 6.70 -21.96
CA LYS A 650 -18.32 7.89 -21.63
C LYS A 650 -17.52 9.18 -21.84
N GLN A 651 -18.08 10.11 -22.62
CA GLN A 651 -17.52 11.41 -22.97
C GLN A 651 -18.50 12.53 -22.61
N TRP A 652 -18.00 13.74 -22.34
CA TRP A 652 -18.77 14.96 -22.21
C TRP A 652 -18.92 15.61 -23.59
N LYS A 653 -20.17 15.80 -24.02
CA LYS A 653 -20.51 16.57 -25.22
C LYS A 653 -21.16 17.89 -24.81
N LYS A 654 -20.56 19.01 -25.23
CA LYS A 654 -21.10 20.34 -24.97
C LYS A 654 -22.46 20.51 -25.66
N VAL A 655 -23.42 21.13 -24.97
CA VAL A 655 -24.76 21.41 -25.48
C VAL A 655 -25.19 22.82 -25.11
N GLU A 656 -26.16 23.36 -25.84
CA GLU A 656 -26.85 24.56 -25.44
C GLU A 656 -27.76 24.26 -24.23
N VAL A 657 -27.61 25.03 -23.16
CA VAL A 657 -28.38 24.84 -21.92
C VAL A 657 -29.61 25.74 -21.91
N LYS A 658 -30.79 25.13 -21.87
CA LYS A 658 -32.06 25.82 -21.62
C LYS A 658 -32.29 25.94 -20.12
N LEU A 659 -31.89 27.07 -19.52
CA LEU A 659 -31.86 27.28 -18.06
C LEU A 659 -33.22 27.05 -17.37
N GLU A 660 -34.32 27.40 -18.04
CA GLU A 660 -35.69 27.19 -17.57
C GLU A 660 -36.02 25.72 -17.27
N ASN A 661 -35.32 24.78 -17.92
CA ASN A 661 -35.50 23.34 -17.68
C ASN A 661 -34.74 22.82 -16.46
N HIS A 662 -33.90 23.64 -15.84
CA HIS A 662 -33.05 23.28 -14.71
C HIS A 662 -33.43 24.02 -13.41
N VAL A 663 -34.19 25.11 -13.51
CA VAL A 663 -34.64 25.90 -12.35
C VAL A 663 -36.07 25.54 -11.98
N ASN A 664 -36.27 25.09 -10.74
CA ASN A 664 -37.55 24.66 -10.22
C ASN A 664 -37.98 25.56 -9.05
N ILE A 665 -39.17 26.15 -9.14
CA ILE A 665 -39.73 27.00 -8.08
C ILE A 665 -41.07 26.39 -7.66
N PRO A 666 -41.11 25.54 -6.62
CA PRO A 666 -42.35 24.92 -6.19
C PRO A 666 -43.28 25.95 -5.53
N VAL A 667 -44.58 25.72 -5.65
CA VAL A 667 -45.63 26.53 -5.04
C VAL A 667 -46.22 25.76 -3.87
N PHE A 668 -46.12 26.33 -2.66
CA PHE A 668 -46.73 25.83 -1.43
C PHE A 668 -47.97 26.66 -1.06
N PRO A 669 -48.90 26.12 -0.26
CA PRO A 669 -50.05 26.88 0.22
C PRO A 669 -49.62 28.10 1.05
N SER A 670 -50.16 29.27 0.73
CA SER A 670 -49.81 30.54 1.40
C SER A 670 -50.45 30.67 2.79
N GLY A 671 -49.82 31.48 3.66
CA GLY A 671 -50.38 31.86 4.98
C GLY A 671 -50.23 30.80 6.07
N LEU A 672 -49.43 29.76 5.85
CA LEU A 672 -49.11 28.76 6.87
C LEU A 672 -48.04 29.25 7.86
N SER A 673 -47.94 28.58 9.01
CA SER A 673 -46.88 28.85 9.99
C SER A 673 -45.52 28.35 9.48
N PRO A 674 -44.40 28.92 9.95
CA PRO A 674 -43.05 28.44 9.61
C PRO A 674 -42.83 26.94 9.87
N GLU A 675 -43.40 26.40 10.94
CA GLU A 675 -43.31 24.97 11.30
C GLU A 675 -44.07 24.09 10.30
N SER A 676 -45.17 24.60 9.73
CA SER A 676 -45.87 23.91 8.66
C SER A 676 -45.01 23.87 7.40
N TYR A 677 -44.34 24.97 7.06
CA TYR A 677 -43.41 25.01 5.92
C TYR A 677 -42.16 24.15 6.13
N ASP A 678 -41.69 23.92 7.36
CA ASP A 678 -40.62 22.94 7.63
C ASP A 678 -40.99 21.55 7.11
N LYS A 679 -42.25 21.15 7.31
CA LYS A 679 -42.76 19.85 6.82
C LYS A 679 -42.80 19.82 5.30
N TYR A 680 -43.32 20.86 4.65
CA TYR A 680 -43.32 20.95 3.18
C TYR A 680 -41.90 20.92 2.59
N LEU A 681 -40.96 21.62 3.21
CA LEU A 681 -39.55 21.58 2.80
C LEU A 681 -38.97 20.17 2.97
N SER A 682 -39.22 19.52 4.11
CA SER A 682 -38.75 18.15 4.37
C SER A 682 -39.31 17.14 3.37
N ASP A 683 -40.62 17.20 3.08
CA ASP A 683 -41.26 16.33 2.09
C ASP A 683 -40.74 16.62 0.67
N TYR A 684 -40.50 17.90 0.34
CA TYR A 684 -39.91 18.29 -0.93
C TYR A 684 -38.48 17.76 -1.09
N LEU A 685 -37.63 17.92 -0.07
CA LEU A 685 -36.27 17.38 -0.02
C LEU A 685 -36.27 15.85 -0.18
N THR A 686 -37.21 15.15 0.47
CA THR A 686 -37.40 13.70 0.34
C THR A 686 -37.70 13.32 -1.12
N ASN A 687 -38.60 14.04 -1.76
CA ASN A 687 -39.02 13.74 -3.14
C ASN A 687 -37.87 13.99 -4.14
N ILE A 688 -37.21 15.14 -4.06
CA ILE A 688 -36.10 15.44 -4.97
C ILE A 688 -34.87 14.55 -4.70
N ALA A 689 -34.70 14.01 -3.50
CA ALA A 689 -33.62 13.06 -3.21
C ALA A 689 -33.79 11.74 -3.98
N MET A 690 -35.04 11.31 -4.21
CA MET A 690 -35.35 10.06 -4.94
C MET A 690 -35.38 10.23 -6.46
N GLU A 691 -35.66 11.43 -6.94
CA GLU A 691 -35.77 11.70 -8.38
C GLU A 691 -34.40 11.57 -9.08
N GLN A 692 -34.35 10.88 -10.22
CA GLN A 692 -33.14 10.81 -11.04
C GLN A 692 -33.05 12.00 -12.01
N LEU A 693 -31.84 12.50 -12.22
CA LEU A 693 -31.60 13.56 -13.20
C LEU A 693 -31.69 12.99 -14.64
N PRO A 694 -32.35 13.70 -15.57
CA PRO A 694 -32.50 13.24 -16.95
C PRO A 694 -31.14 13.25 -17.66
N GLN A 695 -30.75 12.10 -18.22
CA GLN A 695 -29.46 11.92 -18.88
C GLN A 695 -29.32 12.70 -20.20
N SER A 696 -30.43 13.20 -20.76
CA SER A 696 -30.46 14.03 -21.97
C SER A 696 -30.13 15.50 -21.74
N ARG A 697 -29.84 15.90 -20.49
CA ARG A 697 -29.55 17.28 -20.09
C ARG A 697 -28.32 17.32 -19.19
N PRO A 698 -27.64 18.48 -19.04
CA PRO A 698 -26.60 18.63 -18.04
C PRO A 698 -27.08 18.16 -16.66
N LEU A 699 -26.23 17.41 -15.95
CA LEU A 699 -26.62 16.63 -14.78
C LEU A 699 -26.72 17.46 -13.48
N TRP A 700 -27.51 18.52 -13.51
CA TRP A 700 -27.78 19.37 -12.36
C TRP A 700 -29.16 20.05 -12.44
N ASN A 701 -29.75 20.33 -11.29
CA ASN A 701 -30.96 21.14 -11.13
C ASN A 701 -30.80 22.11 -9.95
N ILE A 702 -31.55 23.21 -9.97
CA ILE A 702 -31.62 24.19 -8.89
C ILE A 702 -33.07 24.34 -8.47
N HIS A 703 -33.33 24.36 -7.17
CA HIS A 703 -34.66 24.51 -6.60
C HIS A 703 -34.70 25.71 -5.67
N ILE A 704 -35.67 26.62 -5.87
CA ILE A 704 -35.80 27.87 -5.10
C ILE A 704 -37.09 27.82 -4.28
N ILE A 705 -36.95 27.68 -2.96
CA ILE A 705 -38.07 27.66 -2.02
C ILE A 705 -38.22 29.05 -1.42
N LYS A 706 -39.27 29.77 -1.83
CA LYS A 706 -39.52 31.17 -1.40
C LYS A 706 -40.32 31.30 -0.10
N TYR A 707 -40.59 30.19 0.57
CA TYR A 707 -41.43 30.14 1.77
C TYR A 707 -40.57 30.13 3.03
N PRO A 708 -40.90 30.95 4.05
CA PRO A 708 -40.12 31.01 5.27
C PRO A 708 -40.34 29.75 6.12
N THR A 709 -39.24 29.15 6.57
CA THR A 709 -39.19 28.02 7.49
C THR A 709 -38.84 28.50 8.89
N SER A 710 -38.85 27.61 9.89
CA SER A 710 -38.40 27.98 11.25
C SER A 710 -36.94 28.45 11.27
N ASN A 711 -36.15 28.07 10.26
CA ASN A 711 -34.72 28.33 10.20
C ASN A 711 -34.32 29.35 9.14
N ALA A 712 -35.11 29.62 8.09
CA ALA A 712 -34.68 30.45 6.95
C ALA A 712 -35.84 31.26 6.37
N ALA A 713 -35.54 32.41 5.75
CA ALA A 713 -36.55 33.21 5.03
C ALA A 713 -36.81 32.69 3.60
N GLY A 714 -35.89 31.86 3.08
CA GLY A 714 -36.01 31.11 1.84
C GLY A 714 -34.89 30.07 1.78
N THR A 715 -35.02 29.08 0.91
CA THR A 715 -34.03 27.98 0.78
C THR A 715 -33.68 27.76 -0.69
N LEU A 716 -32.39 27.72 -0.99
CA LEU A 716 -31.88 27.38 -2.32
C LEU A 716 -31.21 26.00 -2.28
N ILE A 717 -31.56 25.13 -3.22
CA ILE A 717 -31.07 23.75 -3.26
C ILE A 717 -30.42 23.48 -4.63
N PHE A 718 -29.15 23.14 -4.63
CA PHE A 718 -28.42 22.66 -5.80
C PHE A 718 -28.41 21.14 -5.78
N LYS A 719 -29.06 20.50 -6.75
CA LYS A 719 -29.01 19.05 -6.95
C LYS A 719 -28.01 18.75 -8.05
N LEU A 720 -26.87 18.18 -7.69
CA LEU A 720 -25.72 17.97 -8.57
C LEU A 720 -25.38 16.48 -8.66
N HIS A 721 -25.22 15.93 -9.86
CA HIS A 721 -24.79 14.54 -10.00
C HIS A 721 -23.30 14.39 -9.67
N HIS A 722 -22.92 13.33 -8.93
CA HIS A 722 -21.54 13.11 -8.46
C HIS A 722 -20.53 12.81 -9.60
N ALA A 723 -21.02 12.59 -10.82
CA ALA A 723 -20.19 12.47 -12.01
C ALA A 723 -19.56 13.80 -12.46
N LEU A 724 -20.12 14.94 -12.05
CA LEU A 724 -19.59 16.28 -12.36
C LEU A 724 -18.27 16.56 -11.60
N GLY A 725 -18.17 16.08 -10.35
CA GLY A 725 -17.00 16.22 -9.49
C GLY A 725 -17.27 15.66 -8.08
N ASP A 726 -16.23 15.63 -7.24
CA ASP A 726 -16.40 15.25 -5.82
C ASP A 726 -16.95 16.40 -4.97
N GLY A 727 -17.24 16.10 -3.70
CA GLY A 727 -17.72 17.10 -2.75
C GLY A 727 -16.84 18.36 -2.65
N TYR A 728 -15.52 18.24 -2.82
CA TYR A 728 -14.62 19.41 -2.83
C TYR A 728 -14.80 20.25 -4.11
N SER A 729 -14.83 19.62 -5.29
CA SER A 729 -15.01 20.31 -6.57
C SER A 729 -16.38 20.96 -6.65
N LEU A 730 -17.45 20.23 -6.30
CA LEU A 730 -18.83 20.73 -6.33
C LEU A 730 -19.04 21.87 -5.33
N MET A 731 -18.48 21.75 -4.11
CA MET A 731 -18.46 22.86 -3.16
C MET A 731 -17.66 24.04 -3.71
N GLY A 732 -16.54 23.79 -4.40
CA GLY A 732 -15.77 24.84 -5.08
C GLY A 732 -16.57 25.60 -6.13
N ALA A 733 -17.41 24.91 -6.91
CA ALA A 733 -18.36 25.56 -7.83
C ALA A 733 -19.40 26.39 -7.06
N LEU A 734 -20.03 25.82 -6.03
CA LEU A 734 -21.01 26.55 -5.22
C LEU A 734 -20.42 27.83 -4.62
N LEU A 735 -19.23 27.73 -4.03
CA LEU A 735 -18.52 28.85 -3.42
C LEU A 735 -18.02 29.87 -4.45
N SER A 736 -17.84 29.48 -5.71
CA SER A 736 -17.50 30.42 -6.79
C SER A 736 -18.67 31.31 -7.19
N CYS A 737 -19.91 30.91 -6.88
CA CYS A 737 -21.09 31.75 -7.03
C CYS A 737 -21.28 32.72 -5.85
N LEU A 738 -20.58 32.51 -4.74
CA LEU A 738 -20.77 33.22 -3.48
C LEU A 738 -19.73 34.33 -3.30
N GLN A 739 -20.17 35.44 -2.74
CA GLN A 739 -19.33 36.59 -2.39
C GLN A 739 -19.39 36.83 -0.88
N ARG A 740 -18.46 37.61 -0.32
CA ARG A 740 -18.61 38.03 1.08
C ARG A 740 -19.78 39.00 1.18
N ALA A 741 -20.60 38.83 2.20
CA ALA A 741 -21.78 39.69 2.42
C ALA A 741 -21.39 41.13 2.80
N GLU A 742 -20.24 41.33 3.45
CA GLU A 742 -19.79 42.65 3.92
C GLU A 742 -18.97 43.40 2.88
N ASP A 743 -18.10 42.69 2.15
CA ASP A 743 -17.26 43.26 1.09
C ASP A 743 -17.07 42.26 -0.06
N PRO A 744 -17.92 42.33 -1.10
CA PRO A 744 -17.87 41.43 -2.24
C PRO A 744 -16.54 41.42 -3.01
N SER A 745 -15.72 42.46 -2.86
CA SER A 745 -14.44 42.60 -3.58
C SER A 745 -13.33 41.69 -3.03
N VAL A 746 -13.50 41.19 -1.80
CA VAL A 746 -12.48 40.37 -1.10
C VAL A 746 -12.82 38.88 -1.23
N PRO A 747 -11.86 38.02 -1.62
CA PRO A 747 -12.10 36.59 -1.77
C PRO A 747 -12.42 35.90 -0.44
N LEU A 748 -13.19 34.82 -0.49
CA LEU A 748 -13.52 34.00 0.68
C LEU A 748 -12.26 33.40 1.31
N THR A 749 -12.19 33.32 2.64
CA THR A 749 -11.10 32.61 3.32
C THR A 749 -11.58 31.36 4.04
N PHE A 750 -10.63 30.44 4.23
CA PHE A 750 -10.86 29.16 4.88
C PHE A 750 -9.87 29.01 6.02
N PRO A 751 -10.21 28.25 7.08
CA PRO A 751 -9.28 27.97 8.17
C PRO A 751 -7.97 27.36 7.63
N SER A 752 -6.84 28.00 7.93
CA SER A 752 -5.51 27.48 7.58
C SER A 752 -5.23 26.20 8.38
N LEU A 753 -4.84 25.12 7.69
CA LEU A 753 -4.35 23.91 8.34
C LEU A 753 -2.94 24.19 8.89
N THR A 754 -2.85 24.55 10.17
CA THR A 754 -1.56 24.66 10.87
C THR A 754 -1.04 23.24 11.09
N PHE A 755 -0.04 22.83 10.29
CA PHE A 755 0.77 21.68 10.65
C PHE A 755 1.58 22.05 11.89
N ALA A 756 1.45 21.28 12.96
CA ALA A 756 2.25 21.52 14.16
C ALA A 756 3.75 21.42 13.78
N PRO A 757 4.58 22.41 14.14
CA PRO A 757 6.02 22.29 13.96
C PRO A 757 6.50 21.07 14.75
N ILE A 758 7.30 20.23 14.11
CA ILE A 758 7.97 19.10 14.78
C ILE A 758 8.91 19.73 15.81
N ASN A 759 8.57 19.57 17.08
CA ASN A 759 9.35 20.10 18.20
C ASN A 759 10.73 19.39 18.22
N PRO A 760 11.86 20.10 18.05
CA PRO A 760 13.19 19.47 17.97
C PRO A 760 13.70 18.88 19.30
N ASP A 761 13.04 19.18 20.42
CA ASP A 761 13.52 18.84 21.76
C ASP A 761 12.72 17.70 22.41
N GLN A 762 13.01 16.48 21.98
CA GLN A 762 12.85 15.28 22.82
C GLN A 762 13.88 14.22 22.38
N LYS A 763 15.15 14.53 22.60
CA LYS A 763 16.25 13.56 22.50
C LYS A 763 16.36 12.76 23.80
N SER A 764 15.75 11.57 23.81
CA SER A 764 16.28 10.33 24.40
C SER A 764 15.17 9.25 24.37
N ASN A 765 15.53 8.00 24.02
CA ASN A 765 14.68 6.79 23.86
C ASN A 765 13.90 6.61 22.52
N SER A 766 14.54 6.87 21.37
CA SER A 766 13.85 6.90 20.05
C SER A 766 13.99 5.65 19.15
N ILE A 767 15.05 4.85 19.28
CA ILE A 767 15.39 3.83 18.25
C ILE A 767 14.45 2.61 18.29
N PHE A 768 14.10 2.12 19.48
CA PHE A 768 13.21 0.96 19.65
C PHE A 768 11.76 1.25 19.22
N ARG A 769 11.31 2.51 19.29
CA ARG A 769 9.98 2.91 18.79
C ARG A 769 9.92 2.98 17.27
N SER A 770 11.00 3.37 16.58
CA SER A 770 10.97 3.59 15.13
C SER A 770 10.82 2.28 14.33
N LEU A 771 11.55 1.21 14.71
CA LEU A 771 11.44 -0.12 14.09
C LEU A 771 10.06 -0.76 14.32
N GLN A 772 9.54 -0.64 15.54
CA GLN A 772 8.17 -1.06 15.90
C GLN A 772 7.12 -0.30 15.08
N THR A 773 7.37 0.99 14.77
CA THR A 773 6.46 1.83 13.99
C THR A 773 6.49 1.47 12.49
N GLY A 774 7.65 1.10 11.93
CA GLY A 774 7.79 0.68 10.53
C GLY A 774 7.14 -0.67 10.21
N LEU A 775 7.42 -1.72 11.00
CA LEU A 775 6.79 -3.04 10.86
C LEU A 775 5.29 -2.98 11.16
N SER A 776 4.89 -2.19 12.17
CA SER A 776 3.48 -1.95 12.44
C SER A 776 2.80 -1.25 11.24
N SER A 777 3.44 -0.28 10.60
CA SER A 777 2.88 0.40 9.42
C SER A 777 2.69 -0.55 8.22
N ALA A 778 3.65 -1.44 7.95
CA ALA A 778 3.52 -2.45 6.90
C ALA A 778 2.40 -3.46 7.21
N PHE A 779 2.38 -4.02 8.42
CA PHE A 779 1.32 -4.93 8.87
C PHE A 779 -0.06 -4.26 8.82
N ASN A 780 -0.17 -3.02 9.30
CA ASN A 780 -1.40 -2.24 9.24
C ASN A 780 -1.84 -2.02 7.80
N THR A 781 -0.92 -1.74 6.87
CA THR A 781 -1.24 -1.55 5.45
C THR A 781 -1.89 -2.79 4.85
N VAL A 782 -1.28 -3.96 5.01
CA VAL A 782 -1.83 -5.20 4.43
C VAL A 782 -3.14 -5.55 5.14
N SER A 783 -3.18 -5.45 6.48
CA SER A 783 -4.36 -5.77 7.29
C SER A 783 -5.54 -4.87 6.94
N ASP A 784 -5.32 -3.56 6.83
CA ASP A 784 -6.35 -2.59 6.50
C ASP A 784 -6.82 -2.71 5.04
N PHE A 785 -5.91 -2.97 4.11
CA PHE A 785 -6.26 -3.19 2.70
C PHE A 785 -7.06 -4.49 2.51
N GLY A 786 -6.59 -5.60 3.09
CA GLY A 786 -7.29 -6.88 3.05
C GLY A 786 -8.64 -6.82 3.76
N TRP A 787 -8.73 -6.16 4.91
CA TRP A 787 -10.02 -5.90 5.57
C TRP A 787 -10.97 -5.09 4.68
N SER A 788 -10.45 -4.04 4.03
CA SER A 788 -11.25 -3.24 3.10
C SER A 788 -11.75 -4.07 1.92
N LEU A 789 -10.91 -4.93 1.34
CA LEU A 789 -11.30 -5.86 0.27
C LEU A 789 -12.41 -6.81 0.74
N LEU A 790 -12.27 -7.41 1.91
CA LEU A 790 -13.26 -8.34 2.47
C LEU A 790 -14.59 -7.63 2.76
N LYS A 791 -14.57 -6.44 3.39
CA LYS A 791 -15.78 -5.62 3.60
C LYS A 791 -16.43 -5.22 2.29
N SER A 792 -15.65 -4.86 1.27
CA SER A 792 -16.19 -4.48 -0.04
C SER A 792 -16.78 -5.65 -0.85
N SER A 793 -16.45 -6.92 -0.53
CA SER A 793 -16.82 -8.08 -1.35
C SER A 793 -17.72 -9.10 -0.65
N VAL A 794 -17.39 -9.52 0.59
CA VAL A 794 -18.01 -10.69 1.24
C VAL A 794 -18.57 -10.37 2.63
N LEU A 795 -17.97 -9.43 3.37
CA LEU A 795 -18.32 -9.16 4.76
C LEU A 795 -19.31 -7.99 4.90
N GLU A 796 -20.59 -8.32 4.85
CA GLU A 796 -21.70 -7.40 5.13
C GLU A 796 -21.89 -7.20 6.65
N ASP A 797 -22.13 -5.97 7.11
CA ASP A 797 -22.52 -5.73 8.51
C ASP A 797 -23.91 -6.35 8.80
N GLY A 798 -24.11 -6.85 10.02
CA GLY A 798 -25.41 -7.38 10.45
C GLY A 798 -26.53 -6.33 10.41
N ARG A 799 -27.78 -6.77 10.50
CA ARG A 799 -28.93 -5.86 10.64
C ARG A 799 -28.89 -5.19 12.01
N THR A 800 -29.09 -3.88 12.04
CA THR A 800 -29.07 -3.06 13.26
C THR A 800 -30.13 -1.96 13.17
N LEU A 801 -30.37 -1.21 14.25
CA LEU A 801 -31.30 -0.07 14.23
C LEU A 801 -30.88 1.09 13.31
N ILE A 802 -29.65 1.06 12.79
CA ILE A 802 -29.12 2.05 11.85
C ILE A 802 -28.86 1.45 10.46
N ARG A 803 -29.11 0.14 10.28
CA ARG A 803 -28.88 -0.60 9.04
C ARG A 803 -29.97 -1.63 8.83
N SER A 804 -30.94 -1.34 7.96
CA SER A 804 -32.04 -2.26 7.64
C SER A 804 -31.53 -3.53 6.94
N GLY A 805 -30.51 -3.39 6.10
CA GLY A 805 -29.97 -4.49 5.29
C GLY A 805 -30.95 -4.98 4.24
N ASP A 806 -31.95 -4.15 3.88
CA ASP A 806 -32.88 -4.46 2.80
C ASP A 806 -32.22 -4.20 1.43
N PRO A 807 -32.57 -4.97 0.39
CA PRO A 807 -32.14 -4.64 -0.97
C PRO A 807 -32.83 -3.35 -1.44
N GLY A 808 -32.07 -2.49 -2.14
CA GLY A 808 -32.62 -1.28 -2.78
C GLY A 808 -32.90 -0.11 -1.84
N VAL A 809 -32.21 -0.01 -0.69
CA VAL A 809 -32.32 1.12 0.26
C VAL A 809 -32.06 2.47 -0.42
N GLU A 810 -31.19 2.50 -1.43
CA GLU A 810 -30.88 3.68 -2.25
C GLU A 810 -32.10 4.26 -3.01
N PHE A 811 -33.17 3.49 -3.16
CA PHE A 811 -34.42 3.90 -3.83
C PHE A 811 -35.54 4.18 -2.83
N LYS A 812 -35.31 4.01 -1.52
CA LYS A 812 -36.31 4.29 -0.49
C LYS A 812 -36.31 5.78 -0.11
N PRO A 813 -37.43 6.32 0.38
CA PRO A 813 -37.48 7.70 0.83
C PRO A 813 -36.52 7.96 1.99
N ILE A 814 -35.88 9.13 1.98
CA ILE A 814 -34.96 9.57 3.04
C ILE A 814 -35.51 10.80 3.75
N VAL A 815 -35.26 10.93 5.05
CA VAL A 815 -35.53 12.14 5.82
C VAL A 815 -34.21 12.84 6.14
N ILE A 816 -34.12 14.13 5.82
CA ILE A 816 -32.93 14.95 6.09
C ILE A 816 -33.22 15.82 7.31
N SER A 817 -32.42 15.63 8.36
CA SER A 817 -32.47 16.45 9.57
C SER A 817 -31.12 17.14 9.79
N THR A 818 -31.11 18.24 10.54
CA THR A 818 -29.86 18.97 10.81
C THR A 818 -29.66 19.32 12.29
N ILE A 819 -28.39 19.36 12.69
CA ILE A 819 -27.89 19.79 13.99
C ILE A 819 -26.80 20.82 13.76
N THR A 820 -26.68 21.80 14.65
CA THR A 820 -25.66 22.84 14.56
C THR A 820 -24.86 22.88 15.86
N PHE A 821 -23.55 22.71 15.77
CA PHE A 821 -22.64 22.80 16.90
C PHE A 821 -21.77 24.06 16.80
N SER A 822 -21.42 24.63 17.97
CA SER A 822 -20.38 25.66 18.03
C SER A 822 -19.01 25.03 17.78
N LEU A 823 -18.26 25.54 16.80
CA LEU A 823 -16.88 25.07 16.61
C LEU A 823 -15.99 25.43 17.79
N ASP A 824 -16.30 26.46 18.56
CA ASP A 824 -15.48 26.85 19.71
C ASP A 824 -15.59 25.83 20.84
N HIS A 825 -16.78 25.28 21.11
CA HIS A 825 -16.93 24.16 22.03
C HIS A 825 -16.20 22.90 21.53
N ILE A 826 -16.27 22.59 20.23
CA ILE A 826 -15.51 21.48 19.65
C ILE A 826 -14.00 21.72 19.78
N LYS A 827 -13.52 22.95 19.57
CA LYS A 827 -12.11 23.33 19.78
C LYS A 827 -11.69 23.24 21.24
N GLN A 828 -12.58 23.50 22.21
CA GLN A 828 -12.29 23.31 23.64
C GLN A 828 -12.02 21.84 23.93
N ILE A 829 -12.91 20.93 23.51
CA ILE A 829 -12.72 19.47 23.64
C ILE A 829 -11.42 19.04 22.95
N LYS A 830 -11.22 19.47 21.70
CA LYS A 830 -9.99 19.22 20.92
C LYS A 830 -8.73 19.58 21.71
N THR A 831 -8.71 20.77 22.29
CA THR A 831 -7.54 21.32 23.00
C THR A 831 -7.27 20.55 24.29
N LYS A 832 -8.31 20.26 25.08
CA LYS A 832 -8.21 19.48 26.31
C LYS A 832 -7.72 18.05 26.07
N LEU A 833 -8.09 17.43 24.95
CA LEU A 833 -7.70 16.04 24.63
C LEU A 833 -6.43 15.90 23.78
N GLY A 834 -5.89 16.99 23.22
CA GLY A 834 -4.76 16.93 22.28
C GLY A 834 -5.07 16.13 20.99
N VAL A 835 -6.25 16.33 20.41
CA VAL A 835 -6.73 15.61 19.21
C VAL A 835 -7.08 16.57 18.07
N THR A 836 -7.57 16.08 16.92
CA THR A 836 -8.07 16.92 15.83
C THR A 836 -9.57 17.18 15.94
N ILE A 837 -10.08 18.18 15.22
CA ILE A 837 -11.53 18.48 15.16
C ILE A 837 -12.31 17.28 14.60
N ASN A 838 -11.78 16.62 13.56
CA ASN A 838 -12.41 15.44 12.97
C ASN A 838 -12.51 14.29 13.99
N ASP A 839 -11.48 14.08 14.82
CA ASP A 839 -11.51 13.02 15.85
C ASP A 839 -12.65 13.25 16.85
N VAL A 840 -12.83 14.50 17.30
CA VAL A 840 -13.90 14.88 18.25
C VAL A 840 -15.27 14.64 17.61
N ILE A 841 -15.47 15.14 16.38
CA ILE A 841 -16.74 15.03 15.67
C ILE A 841 -17.09 13.56 15.41
N THR A 842 -16.15 12.74 14.93
CA THR A 842 -16.38 11.32 14.73
C THR A 842 -16.69 10.61 16.05
N GLY A 843 -16.02 10.99 17.14
CA GLY A 843 -16.34 10.48 18.48
C GLY A 843 -17.78 10.78 18.90
N ILE A 844 -18.23 12.04 18.73
CA ILE A 844 -19.61 12.47 19.02
C ILE A 844 -20.61 11.62 18.23
N ILE A 845 -20.38 11.46 16.92
CA ILE A 845 -21.25 10.66 16.04
C ILE A 845 -21.29 9.20 16.50
N PHE A 846 -20.15 8.59 16.79
CA PHE A 846 -20.08 7.18 17.21
C PHE A 846 -20.78 6.95 18.54
N LEU A 847 -20.57 7.83 19.53
CA LEU A 847 -21.24 7.73 20.82
C LEU A 847 -22.76 7.92 20.65
N GLY A 848 -23.20 8.98 19.97
CA GLY A 848 -24.63 9.23 19.79
C GLY A 848 -25.33 8.11 18.99
N THR A 849 -24.63 7.52 18.02
CA THR A 849 -25.11 6.34 17.29
C THR A 849 -25.32 5.15 18.22
N ARG A 850 -24.38 4.88 19.15
CA ARG A 850 -24.52 3.81 20.14
C ARG A 850 -25.60 4.08 21.17
N ILE A 851 -25.73 5.32 21.63
CA ILE A 851 -26.84 5.74 22.51
C ILE A 851 -28.18 5.46 21.83
N TYR A 852 -28.33 5.82 20.56
CA TYR A 852 -29.54 5.56 19.79
C TYR A 852 -29.85 4.05 19.66
N MET A 853 -28.84 3.24 19.35
CA MET A 853 -28.98 1.79 19.24
C MET A 853 -29.40 1.16 20.58
N GLN A 854 -28.82 1.60 21.69
CA GLN A 854 -29.14 1.06 23.02
C GLN A 854 -30.50 1.53 23.56
N GLY A 855 -30.85 2.80 23.36
CA GLY A 855 -32.11 3.36 23.87
C GLY A 855 -33.38 2.91 23.14
N THR A 856 -33.27 2.02 22.13
CA THR A 856 -34.38 1.66 21.23
C THR A 856 -34.55 0.16 21.01
N SER A 857 -33.66 -0.72 21.51
CA SER A 857 -33.69 -2.16 21.21
C SER A 857 -33.65 -3.08 22.43
N SER A 858 -34.07 -4.33 22.21
CA SER A 858 -33.73 -5.49 23.05
C SER A 858 -32.23 -5.81 22.92
N ASP A 859 -31.63 -6.38 23.98
CA ASP A 859 -30.17 -6.58 24.15
C ASP A 859 -29.40 -7.20 22.97
N LYS A 860 -30.08 -7.85 22.02
CA LYS A 860 -29.45 -8.47 20.83
C LYS A 860 -29.04 -7.49 19.73
N LEU A 861 -29.76 -6.38 19.50
CA LEU A 861 -29.47 -5.47 18.36
C LEU A 861 -28.60 -4.26 18.76
N SER A 862 -28.39 -4.05 20.06
CA SER A 862 -27.74 -2.87 20.61
C SER A 862 -26.21 -2.90 20.47
N ASN A 863 -25.61 -4.08 20.47
CA ASN A 863 -24.15 -4.29 20.44
C ASN A 863 -23.63 -5.00 19.19
N GLU A 864 -24.46 -5.19 18.16
CA GLU A 864 -23.99 -5.80 16.91
C GLU A 864 -22.86 -4.95 16.26
N HIS A 865 -21.94 -5.62 15.59
CA HIS A 865 -20.82 -4.97 14.91
C HIS A 865 -21.33 -4.02 13.82
N SER A 866 -20.86 -2.77 13.85
CA SER A 866 -21.23 -1.74 12.88
C SER A 866 -19.99 -1.03 12.35
N THR A 867 -19.97 -0.77 11.04
CA THR A 867 -18.87 -0.11 10.36
C THR A 867 -19.32 1.21 9.76
N ALA A 868 -18.58 2.28 10.04
CA ALA A 868 -18.72 3.56 9.36
C ALA A 868 -17.72 3.67 8.21
N LEU A 869 -18.19 4.13 7.05
CA LEU A 869 -17.34 4.48 5.92
C LEU A 869 -17.00 5.97 6.01
N VAL A 870 -15.76 6.28 6.43
CA VAL A 870 -15.28 7.65 6.57
C VAL A 870 -14.65 8.11 5.26
N LEU A 871 -15.21 9.14 4.64
CA LEU A 871 -14.70 9.70 3.39
C LEU A 871 -13.58 10.72 3.66
N LEU A 872 -12.50 10.63 2.87
CA LEU A 872 -11.32 11.48 2.97
C LEU A 872 -11.06 12.14 1.62
N ASN A 873 -10.75 13.44 1.62
CA ASN A 873 -10.19 14.10 0.46
C ASN A 873 -8.73 13.62 0.26
N THR A 874 -8.40 13.09 -0.92
CA THR A 874 -7.05 12.55 -1.21
C THR A 874 -6.07 13.61 -1.71
N ARG A 875 -6.53 14.84 -1.94
CA ARG A 875 -5.66 15.93 -2.36
C ARG A 875 -4.73 16.36 -1.22
N ILE A 876 -3.43 16.48 -1.50
CA ILE A 876 -2.45 17.07 -0.57
C ILE A 876 -2.52 18.59 -0.76
N ILE A 877 -3.35 19.27 0.04
CA ILE A 877 -3.51 20.73 -0.08
C ILE A 877 -3.16 21.43 1.24
N GLY A 878 -2.28 22.43 1.17
CA GLY A 878 -1.95 23.33 2.28
C GLY A 878 -2.99 24.42 2.55
N GLY A 879 -4.10 24.45 1.80
CA GLY A 879 -5.15 25.48 1.87
C GLY A 879 -6.32 25.18 0.91
N TYR A 880 -7.28 26.10 0.77
CA TYR A 880 -8.33 25.98 -0.25
C TYR A 880 -7.78 26.35 -1.64
N LYS A 881 -8.18 25.62 -2.69
CA LYS A 881 -7.84 25.89 -4.10
C LYS A 881 -9.09 26.30 -4.86
N SER A 882 -9.00 27.41 -5.59
CA SER A 882 -10.14 27.94 -6.35
C SER A 882 -10.41 27.11 -7.62
N VAL A 883 -11.63 27.18 -8.16
CA VAL A 883 -11.96 26.46 -9.41
C VAL A 883 -11.07 26.89 -10.58
N LYS A 884 -10.72 28.18 -10.65
CA LYS A 884 -9.79 28.71 -11.66
C LYS A 884 -8.40 28.08 -11.58
N GLU A 885 -7.98 27.64 -10.40
CA GLU A 885 -6.71 26.91 -10.23
C GLU A 885 -6.86 25.43 -10.59
N MET A 886 -8.01 24.82 -10.32
CA MET A 886 -8.26 23.39 -10.55
C MET A 886 -8.50 23.03 -12.02
N VAL A 887 -8.92 23.98 -12.86
CA VAL A 887 -9.23 23.74 -14.29
C VAL A 887 -8.02 23.96 -15.20
N LYS A 888 -6.87 24.41 -14.68
CA LYS A 888 -5.63 24.56 -15.46
C LYS A 888 -5.06 23.19 -15.86
N ALA A 889 -4.46 23.12 -17.06
CA ALA A 889 -3.93 21.88 -17.65
C ALA A 889 -2.82 21.22 -16.80
N ASP A 890 -2.07 22.01 -16.04
CA ASP A 890 -0.94 21.61 -15.18
C ASP A 890 -1.27 21.72 -13.67
N ALA A 891 -2.56 21.78 -13.30
CA ALA A 891 -2.97 21.98 -11.92
C ALA A 891 -2.44 20.88 -10.98
N GLU A 892 -1.75 21.27 -9.90
CA GLU A 892 -1.33 20.36 -8.82
C GLU A 892 -2.51 19.59 -8.17
N SER A 893 -3.73 20.10 -8.31
CA SER A 893 -4.96 19.52 -7.78
C SER A 893 -6.10 19.71 -8.78
N PRO A 894 -6.23 18.83 -9.79
CA PRO A 894 -7.17 19.04 -10.89
C PRO A 894 -8.63 18.85 -10.46
N TRP A 895 -9.54 19.50 -11.21
CA TRP A 895 -10.99 19.36 -11.06
C TRP A 895 -11.43 17.91 -11.31
N GLY A 896 -12.30 17.38 -10.44
CA GLY A 896 -12.85 16.04 -10.59
C GLY A 896 -12.96 15.31 -9.27
N ASN A 897 -13.12 13.99 -9.32
CA ASN A 897 -13.27 13.19 -8.11
C ASN A 897 -11.90 12.76 -7.55
N GLN A 898 -11.59 13.16 -6.33
CA GLN A 898 -10.37 12.82 -5.59
C GLN A 898 -10.71 12.60 -4.11
N PHE A 899 -11.34 11.47 -3.83
CA PHE A 899 -11.63 11.03 -2.47
C PHE A 899 -11.33 9.55 -2.31
N GLY A 900 -10.98 9.17 -1.08
CA GLY A 900 -10.81 7.79 -0.63
C GLY A 900 -11.78 7.52 0.50
N PHE A 901 -11.97 6.25 0.83
CA PHE A 901 -12.82 5.83 1.93
C PHE A 901 -12.08 4.91 2.88
N LEU A 902 -12.42 5.00 4.17
CA LEU A 902 -11.91 4.17 5.23
C LEU A 902 -13.05 3.47 5.96
N HIS A 903 -12.99 2.13 5.99
CA HIS A 903 -13.84 1.34 6.89
C HIS A 903 -13.34 1.51 8.34
N VAL A 904 -14.15 2.12 9.20
CA VAL A 904 -13.86 2.35 10.62
C VAL A 904 -14.96 1.69 11.45
N SER A 905 -14.60 0.72 12.29
CA SER A 905 -15.56 0.10 13.21
C SER A 905 -16.06 1.13 14.23
N ILE A 906 -17.38 1.17 14.43
CA ILE A 906 -18.03 2.00 15.46
C ILE A 906 -17.79 1.31 16.80
N PRO A 907 -17.07 1.93 17.76
CA PRO A 907 -16.82 1.33 19.07
C PRO A 907 -18.11 0.88 19.76
N GLU A 908 -18.09 -0.29 20.38
CA GLU A 908 -19.19 -0.77 21.22
C GLU A 908 -19.22 -0.02 22.56
N LEU A 909 -20.41 0.06 23.16
CA LEU A 909 -20.63 0.73 24.42
C LEU A 909 -20.84 -0.36 25.49
N ASN A 910 -19.94 -0.40 26.48
CA ASN A 910 -19.92 -1.44 27.52
C ASN A 910 -21.22 -1.43 28.35
N THR A 911 -21.62 -2.57 28.91
CA THR A 911 -22.90 -2.80 29.60
C THR A 911 -23.20 -1.88 30.79
N ASN A 912 -22.22 -1.13 31.32
CA ASN A 912 -22.41 -0.14 32.38
C ASN A 912 -22.35 1.29 31.82
N PHE A 913 -23.47 1.75 31.24
CA PHE A 913 -23.63 3.09 30.64
C PHE A 913 -23.19 4.23 31.58
N GLU A 914 -23.51 4.14 32.88
CA GLU A 914 -23.20 5.16 33.89
C GLU A 914 -21.69 5.31 34.20
N SER A 915 -20.87 4.31 33.84
CA SER A 915 -19.43 4.30 34.09
C SER A 915 -18.57 4.56 32.85
N CYS A 916 -19.19 4.69 31.67
CA CYS A 916 -18.46 4.83 30.41
C CYS A 916 -17.99 6.27 30.23
N ASN A 917 -16.67 6.48 30.13
CA ASN A 917 -16.12 7.79 29.82
C ASN A 917 -16.45 8.15 28.35
N PRO A 918 -17.29 9.19 28.08
CA PRO A 918 -17.70 9.52 26.72
C PRO A 918 -16.51 9.91 25.82
N LEU A 919 -15.43 10.43 26.41
CA LEU A 919 -14.22 10.81 25.69
C LEU A 919 -13.45 9.61 25.11
N GLU A 920 -13.72 8.39 25.59
CA GLU A 920 -13.12 7.15 25.06
C GLU A 920 -13.43 6.94 23.59
N PHE A 921 -14.62 7.34 23.15
CA PHE A 921 -15.03 7.27 21.75
C PHE A 921 -14.14 8.16 20.85
N VAL A 922 -13.72 9.33 21.34
CA VAL A 922 -12.82 10.23 20.62
C VAL A 922 -11.43 9.59 20.47
N TRP A 923 -10.88 9.01 21.54
CA TRP A 923 -9.56 8.34 21.47
C TRP A 923 -9.59 7.07 20.62
N LYS A 924 -10.66 6.26 20.69
CA LYS A 924 -10.83 5.08 19.84
C LYS A 924 -10.95 5.48 18.37
N ALA A 925 -11.75 6.48 18.05
CA ALA A 925 -11.87 7.02 16.68
C ALA A 925 -10.51 7.51 16.17
N LYS A 926 -9.81 8.36 16.93
CA LYS A 926 -8.45 8.84 16.59
C LYS A 926 -7.48 7.69 16.34
N LYS A 927 -7.44 6.69 17.23
CA LYS A 927 -6.53 5.55 17.11
C LYS A 927 -6.80 4.74 15.85
N LEU A 928 -8.06 4.46 15.53
CA LEU A 928 -8.45 3.70 14.35
C LEU A 928 -8.17 4.47 13.05
N ILE A 929 -8.57 5.75 13.01
CA ILE A 929 -8.38 6.61 11.83
C ILE A 929 -6.88 6.87 11.59
N GLN A 930 -6.12 7.23 12.62
CA GLN A 930 -4.68 7.48 12.48
C GLN A 930 -3.93 6.23 12.04
N ARG A 931 -4.28 5.05 12.57
CA ARG A 931 -3.71 3.76 12.13
C ARG A 931 -3.93 3.53 10.63
N LYS A 932 -5.17 3.71 10.17
CA LYS A 932 -5.56 3.52 8.76
C LYS A 932 -4.99 4.58 7.83
N ARG A 933 -4.82 5.82 8.30
CA ARG A 933 -4.20 6.91 7.55
C ARG A 933 -2.69 6.75 7.42
N ASN A 934 -2.05 6.21 8.46
CA ASN A 934 -0.61 5.87 8.45
C ASN A 934 -0.31 4.58 7.66
N SER A 935 -1.33 3.92 7.13
CA SER A 935 -1.21 2.76 6.27
C SER A 935 -1.38 3.18 4.81
N ARG A 936 -0.76 2.46 3.87
CA ARG A 936 -0.92 2.74 2.43
C ARG A 936 -2.23 2.17 1.86
N ALA A 937 -3.15 1.70 2.71
CA ALA A 937 -4.38 1.04 2.28
C ALA A 937 -5.27 1.94 1.40
N VAL A 938 -5.40 3.24 1.72
CA VAL A 938 -6.17 4.20 0.90
C VAL A 938 -5.62 4.28 -0.52
N PHE A 939 -4.29 4.34 -0.64
CA PHE A 939 -3.60 4.39 -1.93
C PHE A 939 -3.81 3.10 -2.73
N LEU A 940 -3.68 1.93 -2.08
CA LEU A 940 -3.89 0.62 -2.70
C LEU A 940 -5.34 0.43 -3.17
N THR A 941 -6.32 0.87 -2.39
CA THR A 941 -7.73 0.86 -2.80
C THR A 941 -7.96 1.76 -4.02
N GLY A 942 -7.29 2.92 -4.10
CA GLY A 942 -7.32 3.77 -5.30
C GLY A 942 -6.77 3.06 -6.54
N GLN A 943 -5.61 2.40 -6.42
CA GLN A 943 -5.03 1.62 -7.53
C GLN A 943 -5.92 0.45 -7.95
N LEU A 944 -6.57 -0.22 -6.98
CA LEU A 944 -7.51 -1.30 -7.26
C LEU A 944 -8.71 -0.81 -8.09
N LEU A 945 -9.32 0.30 -7.70
CA LEU A 945 -10.47 0.87 -8.44
C LEU A 945 -10.06 1.26 -9.86
N GLU A 946 -8.88 1.83 -10.03
CA GLU A 946 -8.36 2.20 -11.35
C GLU A 946 -8.05 0.97 -12.22
N GLY A 947 -7.50 -0.08 -11.63
CA GLY A 947 -7.32 -1.38 -12.30
C GLY A 947 -8.66 -2.01 -12.71
N LEU A 948 -9.63 -2.08 -11.78
CA LEU A 948 -10.96 -2.60 -12.09
C LEU A 948 -11.62 -1.82 -13.23
N ARG A 949 -11.51 -0.49 -13.23
CA ARG A 949 -12.04 0.36 -14.30
C ARG A 949 -11.38 0.05 -15.64
N LYS A 950 -10.05 -0.02 -15.68
CA LYS A 950 -9.27 -0.22 -16.91
C LYS A 950 -9.49 -1.61 -17.52
N TYR A 951 -9.62 -2.65 -16.71
CA TYR A 951 -9.63 -4.04 -17.20
C TYR A 951 -11.00 -4.72 -17.17
N ARG A 952 -11.93 -4.27 -16.32
CA ARG A 952 -13.30 -4.82 -16.21
C ARG A 952 -14.40 -3.80 -16.52
N GLY A 953 -14.03 -2.56 -16.81
CA GLY A 953 -14.94 -1.50 -17.18
C GLY A 953 -15.60 -0.77 -15.99
N PRO A 954 -16.26 0.36 -16.28
CA PRO A 954 -16.86 1.22 -15.26
C PRO A 954 -18.04 0.56 -14.53
N GLU A 955 -18.90 -0.23 -15.19
CA GLU A 955 -20.03 -0.90 -14.53
C GLU A 955 -19.61 -1.91 -13.45
N VAL A 956 -18.52 -2.68 -13.66
CA VAL A 956 -18.01 -3.60 -12.63
C VAL A 956 -17.43 -2.83 -11.44
N THR A 957 -16.73 -1.73 -11.73
CA THR A 957 -16.19 -0.83 -10.71
C THR A 957 -17.31 -0.19 -9.89
N ALA A 958 -18.41 0.21 -10.55
CA ALA A 958 -19.59 0.74 -9.89
C ALA A 958 -20.24 -0.28 -8.94
N LYS A 959 -20.38 -1.54 -9.38
CA LYS A 959 -20.89 -2.64 -8.54
C LYS A 959 -20.01 -2.89 -7.31
N TYR A 960 -18.69 -2.79 -7.46
CA TYR A 960 -17.76 -2.91 -6.34
C TYR A 960 -17.95 -1.79 -5.30
N ILE A 961 -18.13 -0.55 -5.75
CA ILE A 961 -18.38 0.59 -4.86
C ILE A 961 -19.77 0.50 -4.23
N HIS A 962 -20.78 0.10 -4.99
CA HIS A 962 -22.12 -0.18 -4.47
C HIS A 962 -22.07 -1.20 -3.34
N SER A 963 -21.39 -2.34 -3.56
CA SER A 963 -21.17 -3.36 -2.53
C SER A 963 -20.43 -2.82 -1.30
N THR A 964 -19.42 -1.97 -1.50
CA THR A 964 -18.67 -1.33 -0.41
C THR A 964 -19.58 -0.47 0.48
N LEU A 965 -20.44 0.35 -0.13
CA LEU A 965 -21.41 1.19 0.59
C LEU A 965 -22.46 0.31 1.29
N LYS A 966 -23.04 -0.65 0.56
CA LYS A 966 -24.07 -1.57 1.05
C LYS A 966 -23.58 -2.36 2.27
N ASN A 967 -22.33 -2.80 2.26
CA ASN A 967 -21.78 -3.67 3.30
C ASN A 967 -21.41 -2.94 4.60
N SER A 968 -21.54 -1.61 4.64
CA SER A 968 -21.24 -0.78 5.82
C SER A 968 -22.51 -0.16 6.41
N SER A 969 -22.59 -0.03 7.73
CA SER A 969 -23.77 0.53 8.43
C SER A 969 -24.06 2.01 8.16
N MET A 970 -23.03 2.84 7.93
CA MET A 970 -23.22 4.28 7.68
C MET A 970 -22.07 4.90 6.88
N THR A 971 -22.27 6.12 6.36
CA THR A 971 -21.21 6.96 5.78
C THR A 971 -21.06 8.28 6.54
N ILE A 972 -19.80 8.73 6.71
CA ILE A 972 -19.47 10.04 7.29
C ILE A 972 -18.62 10.84 6.29
N SER A 973 -19.08 12.04 5.94
CA SER A 973 -18.37 12.98 5.08
C SER A 973 -18.24 14.36 5.73
N ASN A 974 -17.08 14.99 5.62
CA ASN A 974 -16.82 16.31 6.21
C ASN A 974 -16.16 17.25 5.19
N LEU A 975 -16.67 18.48 5.08
CA LEU A 975 -16.10 19.57 4.28
C LEU A 975 -15.81 20.79 5.15
N ILE A 976 -14.70 21.47 4.86
CA ILE A 976 -14.36 22.74 5.50
C ILE A 976 -14.93 23.85 4.63
N GLY A 977 -15.84 24.66 5.18
CA GLY A 977 -16.37 25.86 4.51
C GLY A 977 -15.80 27.17 5.07
N PRO A 978 -16.25 28.32 4.49
CA PRO A 978 -15.69 29.64 4.77
C PRO A 978 -15.94 30.16 6.19
N VAL A 979 -15.06 31.05 6.65
CA VAL A 979 -15.18 31.67 7.98
C VAL A 979 -16.04 32.93 7.98
N GLU A 980 -16.11 33.62 6.85
CA GLU A 980 -16.90 34.85 6.70
C GLU A 980 -18.35 34.57 6.32
N ARG A 981 -19.21 35.56 6.57
CA ARG A 981 -20.59 35.58 6.11
C ARG A 981 -20.63 35.79 4.60
N MET A 982 -21.32 34.91 3.89
CA MET A 982 -21.45 34.92 2.43
C MET A 982 -22.80 35.46 1.99
N ALA A 983 -22.87 35.91 0.74
CA ALA A 983 -24.10 36.25 0.04
C ALA A 983 -24.09 35.66 -1.38
N LEU A 984 -25.28 35.30 -1.86
CA LEU A 984 -25.53 34.87 -3.24
C LEU A 984 -26.41 35.91 -3.92
N ALA A 985 -25.89 36.64 -4.92
CA ALA A 985 -26.62 37.72 -5.59
C ALA A 985 -27.30 38.66 -4.57
N ASP A 986 -26.52 39.19 -3.63
CA ASP A 986 -26.95 40.06 -2.53
C ASP A 986 -27.89 39.45 -1.47
N HIS A 987 -28.17 38.14 -1.52
CA HIS A 987 -28.92 37.42 -0.48
C HIS A 987 -27.98 36.80 0.54
N PRO A 988 -27.92 37.29 1.80
CA PRO A 988 -27.02 36.74 2.80
C PRO A 988 -27.39 35.29 3.16
N VAL A 989 -26.38 34.43 3.19
CA VAL A 989 -26.51 33.01 3.53
C VAL A 989 -26.42 32.85 5.04
N LYS A 990 -27.51 32.39 5.65
CA LYS A 990 -27.64 32.09 7.08
C LYS A 990 -26.96 30.80 7.48
N SER A 991 -27.11 29.76 6.66
CA SER A 991 -26.69 28.40 6.94
C SER A 991 -26.43 27.66 5.62
N LEU A 992 -25.41 26.79 5.65
CA LEU A 992 -24.96 25.99 4.52
C LEU A 992 -24.82 24.54 4.99
N TYR A 993 -25.36 23.60 4.24
CA TYR A 993 -25.15 22.16 4.42
C TYR A 993 -25.32 21.41 3.12
N PHE A 994 -24.96 20.14 3.11
CA PHE A 994 -25.19 19.27 1.97
C PHE A 994 -25.68 17.90 2.43
N MET A 995 -26.21 17.10 1.52
CA MET A 995 -26.56 15.70 1.73
C MET A 995 -26.20 14.89 0.49
N VAL A 996 -25.65 13.70 0.70
CA VAL A 996 -25.40 12.73 -0.39
C VAL A 996 -26.58 11.76 -0.45
N VAL A 997 -27.16 11.60 -1.63
CA VAL A 997 -28.40 10.81 -1.85
C VAL A 997 -28.18 9.79 -2.97
N GLY A 998 -28.99 8.72 -2.98
CA GLY A 998 -28.81 7.58 -3.90
C GLY A 998 -27.72 6.60 -3.47
N VAL A 999 -27.40 6.55 -2.17
CA VAL A 999 -26.45 5.60 -1.58
C VAL A 999 -27.20 4.41 -0.94
N PRO A 1000 -26.67 3.17 -1.03
CA PRO A 1000 -27.34 1.96 -0.52
C PRO A 1000 -27.17 1.81 1.01
N GLN A 1001 -27.48 2.84 1.78
CA GLN A 1001 -27.31 2.88 3.23
C GLN A 1001 -28.46 3.59 3.93
N SER A 1002 -28.90 3.05 5.07
CA SER A 1002 -30.02 3.61 5.86
C SER A 1002 -29.65 4.86 6.65
N LEU A 1003 -28.36 5.15 6.82
CA LEU A 1003 -27.87 6.28 7.60
C LEU A 1003 -26.65 6.93 6.93
N THR A 1004 -26.78 8.21 6.60
CA THR A 1004 -25.71 9.02 5.99
C THR A 1004 -25.52 10.31 6.78
N ILE A 1005 -24.27 10.64 7.12
CA ILE A 1005 -23.92 11.83 7.89
C ILE A 1005 -22.95 12.68 7.07
N THR A 1006 -23.31 13.95 6.90
CA THR A 1006 -22.56 14.93 6.12
C THR A 1006 -22.41 16.21 6.93
N MET A 1007 -21.27 16.86 6.82
CA MET A 1007 -20.92 17.97 7.71
C MET A 1007 -20.17 19.06 6.98
N VAL A 1008 -20.47 20.31 7.31
CA VAL A 1008 -19.74 21.46 6.80
C VAL A 1008 -19.59 22.53 7.87
N SER A 1009 -18.40 23.14 7.94
CA SER A 1009 -18.17 24.31 8.77
C SER A 1009 -18.53 25.61 8.03
N TYR A 1010 -19.25 26.52 8.67
CA TYR A 1010 -19.55 27.84 8.13
C TYR A 1010 -19.73 28.85 9.28
N MET A 1011 -19.10 30.02 9.20
CA MET A 1011 -19.21 31.10 10.21
C MET A 1011 -18.99 30.63 11.66
N GLY A 1012 -17.95 29.84 11.91
CA GLY A 1012 -17.65 29.33 13.27
C GLY A 1012 -18.63 28.28 13.80
N LYS A 1013 -19.57 27.79 12.97
CA LYS A 1013 -20.52 26.74 13.31
C LYS A 1013 -20.26 25.50 12.46
N LEU A 1014 -20.45 24.32 13.04
CA LEU A 1014 -20.45 23.05 12.34
C LEU A 1014 -21.89 22.62 12.13
N LYS A 1015 -22.33 22.56 10.87
CA LYS A 1015 -23.65 22.03 10.50
C LYS A 1015 -23.51 20.55 10.19
N VAL A 1016 -24.24 19.70 10.90
CA VAL A 1016 -24.31 18.25 10.71
C VAL A 1016 -25.66 17.93 10.10
N ALA A 1017 -25.68 17.41 8.87
CA ALA A 1017 -26.86 16.92 8.20
C ALA A 1017 -26.90 15.39 8.28
N ILE A 1018 -28.05 14.86 8.67
CA ILE A 1018 -28.30 13.44 8.95
C ILE A 1018 -29.41 12.98 8.02
N GLY A 1019 -29.08 12.10 7.09
CA GLY A 1019 -30.01 11.44 6.19
C GLY A 1019 -30.36 10.06 6.73
N THR A 1020 -31.63 9.82 7.01
CA THR A 1020 -32.14 8.55 7.51
C THR A 1020 -33.13 7.91 6.56
N GLU A 1021 -33.14 6.58 6.48
CA GLU A 1021 -34.21 5.82 5.83
C GLU A 1021 -35.55 6.13 6.53
N LYS A 1022 -36.50 6.68 5.76
CA LYS A 1022 -37.82 7.06 6.27
C LYS A 1022 -38.53 5.84 6.83
N ASP A 1023 -39.22 6.04 7.96
CA ASP A 1023 -39.97 5.01 8.69
C ASP A 1023 -39.12 3.86 9.28
N PHE A 1024 -37.78 3.92 9.16
CA PHE A 1024 -36.86 2.93 9.74
C PHE A 1024 -36.01 3.51 10.89
N VAL A 1025 -35.30 4.62 10.66
CA VAL A 1025 -34.55 5.33 11.71
C VAL A 1025 -35.33 6.58 12.11
N ASP A 1026 -35.63 6.73 13.40
CA ASP A 1026 -36.29 7.93 13.93
C ASP A 1026 -35.30 9.11 13.91
N PRO A 1027 -35.52 10.12 13.03
CA PRO A 1027 -34.58 11.22 12.85
C PRO A 1027 -34.50 12.14 14.08
N GLN A 1028 -35.61 12.33 14.81
CA GLN A 1028 -35.64 13.23 15.97
C GLN A 1028 -34.96 12.58 17.17
N LYS A 1029 -35.25 11.29 17.41
CA LYS A 1029 -34.57 10.53 18.46
C LYS A 1029 -33.08 10.41 18.17
N PHE A 1030 -32.69 10.07 16.94
CA PHE A 1030 -31.28 10.00 16.56
C PHE A 1030 -30.57 11.35 16.76
N LYS A 1031 -31.22 12.45 16.34
CA LYS A 1031 -30.71 13.81 16.59
C LYS A 1031 -30.51 14.11 18.07
N SER A 1032 -31.47 13.78 18.93
CA SER A 1032 -31.34 13.93 20.38
C SER A 1032 -30.13 13.17 20.91
N CYS A 1033 -29.94 11.91 20.51
CA CYS A 1033 -28.82 11.09 20.97
C CYS A 1033 -27.45 11.68 20.55
N ILE A 1034 -27.36 12.29 19.36
CA ILE A 1034 -26.14 12.98 18.92
C ILE A 1034 -25.88 14.25 19.75
N ASP A 1035 -26.93 15.02 20.08
CA ASP A 1035 -26.80 16.20 20.95
C ASP A 1035 -26.40 15.81 22.38
N ASP A 1036 -27.05 14.79 22.95
CA ASP A 1036 -26.73 14.23 24.26
C ASP A 1036 -25.26 13.77 24.32
N ALA A 1037 -24.79 13.06 23.30
CA ALA A 1037 -23.38 12.65 23.19
C ALA A 1037 -22.43 13.86 23.18
N PHE A 1038 -22.78 14.93 22.47
CA PHE A 1038 -22.00 16.16 22.45
C PHE A 1038 -21.94 16.81 23.84
N GLN A 1039 -23.08 16.94 24.54
CA GLN A 1039 -23.13 17.53 25.88
C GLN A 1039 -22.35 16.69 26.90
N MET A 1040 -22.47 15.36 26.84
CA MET A 1040 -21.70 14.44 27.68
C MET A 1040 -20.19 14.63 27.48
N MET A 1041 -19.73 14.69 26.23
CA MET A 1041 -18.31 14.91 25.92
C MET A 1041 -17.84 16.30 26.33
N LEU A 1042 -18.65 17.34 26.10
CA LEU A 1042 -18.30 18.70 26.50
C LEU A 1042 -18.14 18.79 28.01
N LYS A 1043 -19.08 18.24 28.78
CA LYS A 1043 -19.01 18.20 30.25
C LYS A 1043 -17.77 17.44 30.72
N ALA A 1044 -17.54 16.22 30.23
CA ALA A 1044 -16.38 15.42 30.60
C ALA A 1044 -15.05 16.11 30.26
N ALA A 1045 -14.97 16.86 29.16
CA ALA A 1045 -13.77 17.60 28.79
C ALA A 1045 -13.48 18.79 29.72
N HIS A 1046 -14.50 19.40 30.33
CA HIS A 1046 -14.33 20.45 31.34
C HIS A 1046 -13.84 19.91 32.68
N GLU A 1047 -14.12 18.65 32.99
CA GLU A 1047 -13.66 17.97 34.21
C GLU A 1047 -12.18 17.56 34.13
N ILE A 1048 -11.57 17.57 32.94
CA ILE A 1048 -10.13 17.37 32.77
C ILE A 1048 -9.39 18.64 33.23
N SER A 1049 -8.72 18.56 34.38
CA SER A 1049 -7.87 19.62 34.94
C SER A 1049 -6.77 20.04 33.97
#